data_AF-A0A5R8YNY4-F1
#
_entry.id   AF-A0A5R8YNY4-F1
#
_cell.length_a   1.000
_cell.length_b   1.000
_cell.length_c   1.000
_cell.angle_alpha   90.00
_cell.angle_beta   90.00
_cell.angle_gamma   90.00
#
_symmetry.space_group_name_H-M   'P 1'
#
loop_
_entity.id
_entity.type
_entity.pdbx_description
1 polymer ?
#
loop_
_entity_poly.entity_id
_entity_poly.type
_entity_poly.pdbx_seq_one_letter_code
_entity_poly.pdbx_strand_id
1 'polypeptide(L)'
;MRSPSPPRAPRSTSPAGSPPRTPATSRPRAPTGSSRPGCADHPAPPDLAPRDFPAGRDGCPGRPGHPRVHHGRVPFRRSPPRRTPGAPPVPHRRPHNAQGVLRSRRRAARRRARPVLPRHVRRVRDAASGAGRPGRRHRLPRHERHDGHPARLAGDRDRGPRRPRGRPDGGPGDPSVRAGGRAAVRHLPAGRDRRGDGDRHHDGLPVRHGLPRPRRRGDPRRGRRPRPAGPRPDEERRRDPGARRGVTTARLIALDQILFVLVAAAWAATAGIALTGLRQPAAAGRRTRLIAAASCAAAIVVTGLRVAVTTGLAGAGWWFVAEKVTLALPLVVVPALVSAAVSLPRLLQGTATGSTRIVAFPLLVTAYGAVAGIACAVVISYPVTTGGAAAVLALFAAASAVTWRLLGPARSPRHGWQAAGTCVLALALALTIGGGWASGHLHPGHDTGGRGVSVDLLRGPAPAAAGGPAGARERVRRFTLTAQPATVRLPSGGGAEAWSFNGQVPGPVLRVRQGDLVEVVLRNRLPVQGGTVQGGTVQGGTVQASNGQAGSGQGVTIHWHGYDVPAAEDGVPGVTQDAIWPGQSHVYRFRAEDAGTYWYHSHQNSSVAVPRGLFGLLVVDPAAPAPESEDHVLALHTFGSRPTLSVDGAAPSDLLTRLTLAPGARTRLRVVNTDTRPVVLGLSGVPYRIAAVDGGDVPGATDLDGARLHLAAGGRYDLTFTVPSGPVLLTTGDRPALLINGPAMPPPAAGPIVDITRYGSAAALPARFDRETTWVLDKTLAVSGGLPRLAQTVNGKAWPNIPTPVVRQGQTVRIRVVNRGTDTHPMHPHGHHVRILSRNGVPATGLAMDTFDVAPGEVWEVALVADNPGVWMSHCHDLAHAAQGMEFHLAYEGVTTPYDMTGGNHPA
;
A
#
# COMPACT_ATOMS: atom_id res chain seq x y z
N MET A 1 -39.02 63.64 -46.69
CA MET A 1 -39.94 62.76 -47.47
C MET A 1 -40.15 61.52 -46.58
N ARG A 2 -41.28 61.33 -45.89
CA ARG A 2 -42.68 61.03 -46.30
C ARG A 2 -42.89 59.59 -46.84
N SER A 3 -43.75 58.85 -46.15
CA SER A 3 -44.27 57.49 -46.42
C SER A 3 -45.59 57.51 -47.23
N PRO A 4 -45.90 56.46 -48.03
CA PRO A 4 -47.14 55.66 -48.00
C PRO A 4 -47.61 54.87 -46.77
N SER A 5 -48.94 54.69 -46.60
CA SER A 5 -49.68 53.48 -46.12
C SER A 5 -51.15 53.55 -46.66
N PRO A 6 -52.22 52.83 -46.21
CA PRO A 6 -52.87 51.81 -47.05
C PRO A 6 -54.44 51.85 -47.14
N PRO A 7 -55.05 50.91 -47.89
CA PRO A 7 -56.46 50.44 -47.78
C PRO A 7 -56.54 48.91 -47.46
N ARG A 8 -57.66 48.20 -47.20
CA ARG A 8 -59.03 48.46 -46.64
C ARG A 8 -59.67 47.08 -46.24
N ALA A 9 -60.87 47.05 -45.65
CA ALA A 9 -61.71 45.85 -45.40
C ALA A 9 -63.20 46.15 -45.70
N PRO A 10 -64.14 45.16 -45.67
CA PRO A 10 -65.09 45.15 -44.54
C PRO A 10 -65.74 43.79 -44.09
N ARG A 11 -66.36 43.90 -42.91
CA ARG A 11 -67.07 43.00 -41.98
C ARG A 11 -68.20 42.05 -42.48
N SER A 12 -68.36 40.96 -41.73
CA SER A 12 -69.61 40.22 -41.40
C SER A 12 -69.31 39.26 -40.22
N THR A 13 -70.14 38.85 -39.22
CA THR A 13 -71.43 39.27 -38.60
C THR A 13 -71.53 38.64 -37.17
N SER A 14 -72.49 39.01 -36.31
CA SER A 14 -72.77 38.35 -34.99
C SER A 14 -74.21 38.57 -34.51
N PRO A 15 -74.74 37.77 -33.55
CA PRO A 15 -75.10 38.36 -32.24
C PRO A 15 -74.87 37.48 -30.98
N ALA A 16 -74.91 38.17 -29.83
CA ALA A 16 -74.93 37.83 -28.39
C ALA A 16 -75.12 36.37 -27.85
N GLY A 17 -74.64 36.03 -26.64
CA GLY A 17 -73.80 36.85 -25.74
C GLY A 17 -73.73 36.42 -24.24
N SER A 18 -73.08 37.29 -23.44
CA SER A 18 -73.04 37.42 -21.96
C SER A 18 -72.16 36.48 -21.08
N PRO A 19 -71.47 36.98 -20.01
CA PRO A 19 -70.42 36.23 -19.26
C PRO A 19 -70.54 36.39 -17.69
N PRO A 20 -69.48 36.60 -16.85
CA PRO A 20 -68.52 35.63 -16.27
C PRO A 20 -68.36 35.70 -14.71
N ARG A 21 -67.29 35.06 -14.16
CA ARG A 21 -66.68 35.13 -12.78
C ARG A 21 -67.24 34.12 -11.75
N THR A 22 -66.52 33.62 -10.72
CA THR A 22 -65.10 33.74 -10.24
C THR A 22 -64.74 32.47 -9.43
N PRO A 23 -63.46 32.25 -9.02
CA PRO A 23 -63.16 32.41 -7.58
C PRO A 23 -61.76 32.96 -7.26
N ALA A 24 -61.54 33.35 -6.00
CA ALA A 24 -60.23 33.75 -5.47
C ALA A 24 -60.04 33.28 -4.00
N THR A 25 -58.78 33.01 -3.62
CA THR A 25 -58.19 33.05 -2.26
C THR A 25 -58.97 32.51 -1.04
N SER A 26 -58.38 31.54 -0.32
CA SER A 26 -57.77 31.80 1.02
C SER A 26 -57.26 30.50 1.71
N ARG A 27 -56.65 30.65 2.91
CA ARG A 27 -56.04 29.58 3.73
C ARG A 27 -57.05 28.97 4.73
N PRO A 28 -56.67 27.91 5.46
CA PRO A 28 -56.75 28.03 6.92
C PRO A 28 -55.49 27.57 7.70
N ARG A 29 -55.48 27.90 9.00
CA ARG A 29 -54.66 27.30 10.09
C ARG A 29 -55.62 26.63 11.10
N ALA A 30 -55.10 25.74 11.94
CA ALA A 30 -55.77 25.23 13.16
C ALA A 30 -55.58 26.22 14.36
N PRO A 31 -56.00 25.96 15.64
CA PRO A 31 -56.67 24.77 16.23
C PRO A 31 -57.80 25.08 17.28
N THR A 32 -58.25 24.05 18.04
CA THR A 32 -59.09 24.07 19.29
C THR A 32 -60.59 24.47 19.14
N GLY A 33 -61.54 24.08 20.00
CA GLY A 33 -61.52 23.19 21.20
C GLY A 33 -62.89 23.15 21.95
N SER A 34 -62.98 22.40 23.08
CA SER A 34 -64.19 22.14 23.92
C SER A 34 -65.24 21.17 23.33
N SER A 35 -66.12 20.49 24.09
CA SER A 35 -66.58 20.71 25.48
C SER A 35 -66.75 19.42 26.34
N ARG A 36 -67.22 19.60 27.59
CA ARG A 36 -67.51 18.62 28.68
C ARG A 36 -69.02 18.77 29.08
N PRO A 37 -69.68 17.97 29.97
CA PRO A 37 -69.17 17.49 31.28
C PRO A 37 -69.67 16.10 31.79
N GLY A 38 -69.22 15.72 33.00
CA GLY A 38 -69.74 14.60 33.80
C GLY A 38 -68.80 14.24 34.97
N CYS A 39 -69.33 14.03 36.18
CA CYS A 39 -68.60 13.58 37.39
C CYS A 39 -69.11 12.15 37.78
N ALA A 40 -68.59 11.41 38.78
CA ALA A 40 -67.71 11.75 39.92
C ALA A 40 -66.94 10.51 40.47
N ASP A 41 -66.22 10.74 41.59
CA ASP A 41 -65.86 9.81 42.68
C ASP A 41 -64.70 8.80 42.60
N HIS A 42 -64.08 8.65 43.78
CA HIS A 42 -63.01 7.72 44.22
C HIS A 42 -63.36 7.29 45.66
N PRO A 43 -63.07 6.04 46.07
CA PRO A 43 -61.93 5.85 46.98
C PRO A 43 -61.15 4.55 46.70
N ALA A 44 -60.32 4.09 47.66
CA ALA A 44 -59.36 2.98 47.52
C ALA A 44 -59.59 1.86 48.59
N PRO A 45 -58.63 0.96 48.94
CA PRO A 45 -58.84 -0.50 48.99
C PRO A 45 -59.19 -1.06 50.39
N PRO A 46 -59.28 -2.41 50.54
CA PRO A 46 -58.14 -3.14 51.13
C PRO A 46 -57.89 -4.57 50.58
N ASP A 47 -57.00 -5.31 51.25
CA ASP A 47 -56.43 -6.64 50.92
C ASP A 47 -57.39 -7.84 50.86
N LEU A 48 -56.93 -8.94 50.24
CA LEU A 48 -57.15 -10.31 50.74
C LEU A 48 -56.07 -11.30 50.21
N ALA A 49 -55.78 -12.36 50.99
CA ALA A 49 -54.71 -13.33 50.77
C ALA A 49 -55.24 -14.80 50.71
N PRO A 50 -54.46 -15.79 50.19
CA PRO A 50 -55.00 -17.07 49.72
C PRO A 50 -54.96 -18.23 50.74
N ARG A 51 -55.75 -19.28 50.44
CA ARG A 51 -55.87 -20.60 51.13
C ARG A 51 -56.39 -21.65 50.11
N ASP A 52 -56.17 -22.97 50.24
CA ASP A 52 -55.54 -23.79 51.30
C ASP A 52 -54.84 -25.05 50.74
N PHE A 53 -54.03 -25.72 51.57
CA PHE A 53 -53.43 -27.06 51.36
C PHE A 53 -54.11 -28.12 52.27
N PRO A 54 -53.84 -29.43 52.09
CA PRO A 54 -53.03 -30.12 53.13
C PRO A 54 -52.13 -31.26 52.60
N ALA A 55 -51.13 -31.81 53.33
CA ALA A 55 -50.28 -31.41 54.48
C ALA A 55 -49.27 -32.57 54.76
N GLY A 56 -48.17 -32.49 55.52
CA GLY A 56 -47.47 -31.37 56.19
C GLY A 56 -46.06 -31.21 55.57
N ARG A 57 -44.91 -31.59 56.16
CA ARG A 57 -44.46 -32.10 57.49
C ARG A 57 -42.92 -31.98 57.51
N ASP A 58 -42.14 -31.74 58.58
CA ASP A 58 -42.42 -31.28 59.96
C ASP A 58 -41.27 -30.43 60.57
N GLY A 59 -40.00 -30.89 60.51
CA GLY A 59 -38.85 -30.25 61.17
C GLY A 59 -37.48 -30.80 60.70
N CYS A 60 -36.32 -30.52 61.32
CA CYS A 60 -36.00 -29.82 62.58
C CYS A 60 -34.71 -28.93 62.45
N PRO A 61 -34.36 -28.05 63.43
CA PRO A 61 -33.55 -26.85 63.11
C PRO A 61 -32.23 -26.61 63.90
N GLY A 62 -31.35 -25.73 63.36
CA GLY A 62 -30.74 -24.65 64.19
C GLY A 62 -29.24 -24.25 64.08
N ARG A 63 -28.94 -23.13 63.38
CA ARG A 63 -27.90 -22.10 63.68
C ARG A 63 -26.38 -22.53 63.67
N PRO A 64 -25.37 -21.65 63.95
CA PRO A 64 -24.92 -20.54 63.07
C PRO A 64 -23.37 -20.34 62.97
N GLY A 65 -22.87 -19.40 62.13
CA GLY A 65 -21.61 -18.67 62.43
C GLY A 65 -20.58 -18.38 61.30
N HIS A 66 -19.99 -17.18 61.34
CA HIS A 66 -18.76 -16.71 60.66
C HIS A 66 -17.56 -16.74 61.66
N PRO A 67 -16.25 -16.52 61.33
CA PRO A 67 -15.69 -15.65 60.25
C PRO A 67 -14.37 -16.14 59.57
N ARG A 68 -13.64 -15.21 58.92
CA ARG A 68 -12.27 -15.33 58.34
C ARG A 68 -11.17 -15.17 59.41
N VAL A 69 -9.90 -15.57 59.12
CA VAL A 69 -8.65 -14.78 59.35
C VAL A 69 -7.37 -15.47 58.78
N HIS A 70 -6.23 -14.78 58.83
CA HIS A 70 -4.98 -14.90 58.05
C HIS A 70 -3.90 -15.93 58.47
N HIS A 71 -3.01 -16.22 57.50
CA HIS A 71 -1.55 -16.47 57.55
C HIS A 71 -0.88 -17.39 58.61
N GLY A 72 -0.09 -18.35 58.11
CA GLY A 72 1.06 -19.00 58.76
C GLY A 72 2.03 -19.58 57.71
N ARG A 73 3.34 -19.68 57.98
CA ARG A 73 4.38 -20.04 56.98
C ARG A 73 5.68 -20.56 57.65
N VAL A 74 6.53 -21.32 56.92
CA VAL A 74 7.97 -21.64 57.22
C VAL A 74 8.19 -22.75 58.31
N PRO A 75 9.19 -23.70 58.25
CA PRO A 75 10.06 -24.21 57.15
C PRO A 75 10.43 -25.75 57.12
N PHE A 76 11.25 -26.13 56.11
CA PHE A 76 12.42 -27.07 56.15
C PHE A 76 12.28 -28.62 56.26
N ARG A 77 12.56 -29.37 55.17
CA ARG A 77 13.86 -30.08 54.89
C ARG A 77 13.88 -30.98 53.62
N ARG A 78 15.02 -30.91 52.89
CA ARG A 78 15.73 -31.92 52.03
C ARG A 78 15.01 -32.80 50.97
N SER A 79 15.52 -32.73 49.73
CA SER A 79 15.43 -33.68 48.60
C SER A 79 16.35 -34.93 48.80
N PRO A 80 16.55 -35.91 47.87
CA PRO A 80 16.19 -36.05 46.42
C PRO A 80 15.45 -37.41 46.12
N PRO A 81 15.41 -38.05 44.90
CA PRO A 81 15.91 -37.67 43.56
C PRO A 81 14.92 -37.86 42.36
N ARG A 82 15.39 -37.49 41.15
CA ARG A 82 14.73 -37.70 39.84
C ARG A 82 14.99 -39.10 39.26
N ARG A 83 14.09 -39.59 38.39
CA ARG A 83 14.41 -40.44 37.21
C ARG A 83 13.54 -40.08 36.00
N THR A 84 13.97 -40.49 34.81
CA THR A 84 13.38 -40.22 33.49
C THR A 84 12.69 -41.46 32.89
N PRO A 85 11.86 -41.28 31.85
CA PRO A 85 11.57 -42.30 30.84
C PRO A 85 12.01 -41.87 29.43
N GLY A 86 12.14 -42.83 28.50
CA GLY A 86 12.39 -42.57 27.08
C GLY A 86 12.43 -43.83 26.21
N ALA A 87 12.23 -43.64 24.90
CA ALA A 87 12.35 -44.60 23.77
C ALA A 87 11.46 -45.88 23.76
N PRO A 88 10.74 -46.17 22.65
CA PRO A 88 10.02 -47.43 22.44
C PRO A 88 10.88 -48.53 21.73
N PRO A 89 10.49 -49.82 21.80
CA PRO A 89 11.36 -50.96 21.43
C PRO A 89 11.08 -51.62 20.05
N VAL A 90 11.96 -52.55 19.68
CA VAL A 90 11.88 -53.44 18.49
C VAL A 90 11.71 -54.91 18.92
N PRO A 91 10.87 -55.74 18.25
CA PRO A 91 10.78 -57.18 18.49
C PRO A 91 11.42 -58.05 17.38
N HIS A 92 11.97 -59.21 17.74
CA HIS A 92 12.59 -60.16 16.79
C HIS A 92 12.70 -61.58 17.40
N ARG A 93 12.10 -62.62 16.76
CA ARG A 93 12.71 -63.97 16.53
C ARG A 93 11.80 -64.99 15.81
N ARG A 94 12.43 -66.09 15.38
CA ARG A 94 12.02 -67.17 14.45
C ARG A 94 11.06 -68.22 15.05
N PRO A 95 10.56 -69.19 14.25
CA PRO A 95 11.22 -70.51 14.21
C PRO A 95 11.61 -71.03 12.78
N HIS A 96 11.91 -72.33 12.63
CA HIS A 96 12.65 -72.94 11.51
C HIS A 96 11.85 -73.97 10.66
N ASN A 97 12.21 -74.09 9.37
CA ASN A 97 12.39 -75.32 8.55
C ASN A 97 13.02 -74.90 7.19
N ALA A 98 13.96 -75.60 6.52
CA ALA A 98 14.06 -77.02 6.11
C ALA A 98 13.07 -77.35 4.97
N GLN A 99 13.42 -77.86 3.77
CA GLN A 99 14.68 -78.24 3.09
C GLN A 99 14.54 -78.01 1.56
N GLY A 100 15.63 -78.11 0.76
CA GLY A 100 15.52 -78.22 -0.72
C GLY A 100 16.79 -77.84 -1.50
N VAL A 101 17.38 -78.80 -2.24
CA VAL A 101 18.62 -78.62 -3.04
C VAL A 101 18.48 -79.29 -4.41
N LEU A 102 18.94 -78.61 -5.48
CA LEU A 102 19.45 -79.07 -6.81
C LEU A 102 19.38 -77.84 -7.77
N ARG A 103 20.41 -77.39 -8.50
CA ARG A 103 21.15 -77.98 -9.66
C ARG A 103 20.23 -78.42 -10.82
N SER A 104 20.53 -78.21 -12.11
CA SER A 104 21.51 -77.35 -12.83
C SER A 104 21.33 -77.51 -14.37
N ARG A 105 21.95 -76.64 -15.21
CA ARG A 105 22.17 -76.81 -16.68
C ARG A 105 20.89 -76.71 -17.56
N ARG A 106 20.91 -76.45 -18.88
CA ARG A 106 21.90 -75.87 -19.84
C ARG A 106 21.20 -75.36 -21.13
N ARG A 107 21.78 -74.34 -21.78
CA ARG A 107 21.83 -74.01 -23.24
C ARG A 107 20.78 -74.58 -24.24
N ALA A 108 20.23 -73.68 -25.07
CA ALA A 108 20.31 -73.74 -26.56
C ALA A 108 19.98 -72.36 -27.19
N ALA A 109 20.21 -72.16 -28.50
CA ALA A 109 20.00 -70.86 -29.17
C ALA A 109 19.69 -70.99 -30.69
N ARG A 110 18.97 -70.01 -31.26
CA ARG A 110 18.82 -69.63 -32.70
C ARG A 110 17.93 -68.35 -32.79
N ARG A 111 17.73 -67.68 -33.94
CA ARG A 111 18.62 -66.85 -34.82
C ARG A 111 17.73 -66.22 -35.93
N ARG A 112 18.02 -65.00 -36.44
CA ARG A 112 17.38 -64.33 -37.63
C ARG A 112 15.92 -63.82 -37.40
N ALA A 113 15.35 -62.81 -38.10
CA ALA A 113 15.87 -61.74 -39.01
C ALA A 113 14.85 -60.56 -39.17
N ARG A 114 15.20 -59.50 -39.94
CA ARG A 114 14.31 -58.39 -40.42
C ARG A 114 13.71 -58.69 -41.81
N PRO A 115 12.55 -58.09 -42.19
CA PRO A 115 12.46 -57.01 -43.21
C PRO A 115 11.66 -55.76 -42.68
N VAL A 116 11.53 -54.56 -43.26
CA VAL A 116 11.58 -53.90 -44.61
C VAL A 116 10.19 -53.59 -45.24
N LEU A 117 10.05 -52.40 -45.86
CA LEU A 117 8.83 -51.79 -46.45
C LEU A 117 8.34 -52.43 -47.77
N PRO A 118 7.11 -52.08 -48.22
CA PRO A 118 6.99 -51.32 -49.49
C PRO A 118 5.90 -50.21 -49.53
N ARG A 119 5.75 -49.54 -50.70
CA ARG A 119 4.70 -48.57 -51.11
C ARG A 119 4.09 -49.01 -52.45
N HIS A 120 2.88 -48.51 -52.81
CA HIS A 120 2.29 -48.22 -54.16
C HIS A 120 0.77 -48.56 -54.25
N VAL A 121 -0.03 -48.18 -55.28
CA VAL A 121 -0.40 -46.84 -55.84
C VAL A 121 -1.49 -46.97 -56.95
N ARG A 122 -2.47 -46.02 -57.01
CA ARG A 122 -3.52 -45.83 -58.09
C ARG A 122 -4.57 -46.97 -58.25
N ARG A 123 -5.76 -46.79 -58.85
CA ARG A 123 -6.37 -45.79 -59.79
C ARG A 123 -7.73 -45.25 -59.23
N VAL A 124 -8.37 -44.11 -59.62
CA VAL A 124 -8.65 -43.40 -60.91
C VAL A 124 -9.65 -44.18 -61.79
N ARG A 125 -10.72 -43.63 -62.41
CA ARG A 125 -11.22 -42.25 -62.70
C ARG A 125 -12.16 -41.67 -61.59
N ASP A 126 -12.80 -40.49 -61.66
CA ASP A 126 -12.82 -39.39 -62.67
C ASP A 126 -12.62 -37.97 -62.03
N ALA A 127 -13.31 -36.83 -62.25
CA ALA A 127 -14.54 -36.42 -62.98
C ALA A 127 -14.54 -34.91 -63.40
N ALA A 128 -15.68 -34.39 -63.89
CA ALA A 128 -15.92 -33.01 -64.36
C ALA A 128 -16.40 -32.04 -63.25
N SER A 129 -16.20 -30.71 -63.30
CA SER A 129 -15.43 -29.78 -64.19
C SER A 129 -15.32 -28.40 -63.50
N GLY A 130 -14.56 -27.39 -63.96
CA GLY A 130 -13.49 -27.38 -64.98
C GLY A 130 -13.23 -25.99 -65.60
N ALA A 131 -11.95 -25.63 -65.79
CA ALA A 131 -11.42 -24.45 -66.52
C ALA A 131 -11.64 -23.04 -65.90
N GLY A 132 -10.71 -22.07 -66.02
CA GLY A 132 -9.34 -21.99 -66.57
C GLY A 132 -8.86 -20.52 -66.49
N ARG A 133 -7.66 -20.03 -66.87
CA ARG A 133 -6.24 -20.45 -67.03
C ARG A 133 -5.44 -19.12 -67.34
N PRO A 134 -4.09 -19.05 -67.44
CA PRO A 134 -3.33 -17.79 -67.29
C PRO A 134 -2.44 -17.36 -68.48
N GLY A 135 -1.71 -16.22 -68.37
CA GLY A 135 -0.73 -15.69 -69.34
C GLY A 135 0.64 -15.27 -68.75
N ARG A 136 1.67 -15.07 -69.60
CA ARG A 136 3.09 -14.78 -69.25
C ARG A 136 3.66 -13.55 -69.99
N ARG A 137 4.64 -12.83 -69.39
CA ARG A 137 5.71 -11.95 -69.98
C ARG A 137 6.61 -11.38 -68.84
N HIS A 138 7.87 -10.94 -68.98
CA HIS A 138 8.97 -11.29 -69.92
C HIS A 138 10.36 -10.76 -69.45
N ARG A 139 11.42 -11.59 -69.52
CA ARG A 139 12.89 -11.29 -69.53
C ARG A 139 13.55 -10.54 -68.32
N LEU A 140 14.90 -10.60 -68.33
CA LEU A 140 15.95 -10.09 -67.41
C LEU A 140 16.65 -8.85 -68.05
N PRO A 141 17.62 -8.11 -67.43
CA PRO A 141 18.54 -8.48 -66.34
C PRO A 141 18.87 -7.39 -65.27
N ARG A 142 19.97 -7.60 -64.51
CA ARG A 142 20.58 -6.71 -63.50
C ARG A 142 21.50 -5.64 -64.14
N HIS A 143 21.84 -4.58 -63.40
CA HIS A 143 23.24 -4.21 -63.08
C HIS A 143 23.32 -3.30 -61.83
N GLU A 144 24.47 -2.69 -61.56
CA GLU A 144 24.99 -2.49 -60.19
C GLU A 144 25.15 -1.03 -59.72
N ARG A 145 25.31 -0.92 -58.39
CA ARG A 145 26.14 0.02 -57.61
C ARG A 145 26.92 1.12 -58.37
N HIS A 146 26.90 2.33 -57.81
CA HIS A 146 28.14 2.93 -57.28
C HIS A 146 27.88 4.01 -56.21
N ASP A 147 28.97 4.59 -55.72
CA ASP A 147 29.08 5.42 -54.51
C ASP A 147 29.26 6.91 -54.88
N GLY A 148 29.12 7.83 -53.91
CA GLY A 148 29.47 9.24 -54.15
C GLY A 148 29.09 10.23 -53.03
N HIS A 149 30.08 10.66 -52.24
CA HIS A 149 30.03 11.92 -51.49
C HIS A 149 30.54 13.05 -52.41
N PRO A 150 30.17 14.33 -52.15
CA PRO A 150 31.21 15.25 -51.68
C PRO A 150 30.69 16.27 -50.64
N ALA A 151 31.42 17.37 -50.44
CA ALA A 151 31.33 18.25 -49.27
C ALA A 151 31.14 19.75 -49.62
N ARG A 152 31.37 20.63 -48.62
CA ARG A 152 31.13 22.09 -48.62
C ARG A 152 32.09 22.87 -49.53
N LEU A 153 31.66 24.05 -50.00
CA LEU A 153 32.46 25.29 -50.15
C LEU A 153 31.53 26.52 -50.42
N ALA A 154 32.12 27.71 -50.56
CA ALA A 154 31.79 28.89 -49.77
C ALA A 154 31.91 30.26 -50.52
N GLY A 155 31.27 31.31 -49.97
CA GLY A 155 31.36 32.73 -50.39
C GLY A 155 30.44 33.14 -51.55
N ASP A 156 30.16 34.43 -51.84
CA ASP A 156 30.30 35.69 -51.08
C ASP A 156 29.50 36.83 -51.81
N ARG A 157 29.42 38.05 -51.22
CA ARG A 157 28.99 39.38 -51.76
C ARG A 157 27.58 39.92 -51.46
N ASP A 158 27.51 40.65 -50.34
CA ASP A 158 27.26 42.11 -50.27
C ASP A 158 26.13 42.79 -51.09
N ARG A 159 25.22 43.47 -50.37
CA ARG A 159 24.74 44.86 -50.64
C ARG A 159 23.92 45.43 -49.47
N GLY A 160 24.22 46.67 -49.05
CA GLY A 160 23.36 47.49 -48.15
C GLY A 160 22.18 48.18 -48.87
N PRO A 161 21.40 49.11 -48.23
CA PRO A 161 21.97 50.23 -47.45
C PRO A 161 21.17 50.83 -46.24
N ARG A 162 21.91 51.60 -45.40
CA ARG A 162 21.54 52.85 -44.67
C ARG A 162 20.56 52.85 -43.45
N ARG A 163 20.91 53.73 -42.49
CA ARG A 163 20.05 54.37 -41.45
C ARG A 163 19.60 55.78 -41.94
N PRO A 164 18.62 56.43 -41.28
CA PRO A 164 18.93 57.46 -40.25
C PRO A 164 18.13 57.21 -38.94
N ARG A 165 18.50 57.64 -37.72
CA ARG A 165 18.88 58.96 -37.13
C ARG A 165 17.75 60.00 -37.15
N GLY A 166 17.16 60.26 -35.97
CA GLY A 166 16.20 61.35 -35.73
C GLY A 166 15.88 61.55 -34.24
N ARG A 167 16.21 62.74 -33.72
CA ARG A 167 15.61 63.46 -32.58
C ARG A 167 14.96 64.74 -33.21
N PRO A 168 14.06 65.52 -32.56
CA PRO A 168 14.27 66.04 -31.20
C PRO A 168 13.00 66.37 -30.36
N ASP A 169 13.26 66.99 -29.20
CA ASP A 169 12.46 67.97 -28.40
C ASP A 169 11.01 67.72 -27.93
N GLY A 170 10.69 68.26 -26.74
CA GLY A 170 9.34 68.24 -26.14
C GLY A 170 9.27 68.22 -24.60
N GLY A 171 9.76 69.27 -23.91
CA GLY A 171 9.34 69.60 -22.53
C GLY A 171 8.26 70.71 -22.54
N PRO A 172 7.83 71.28 -21.39
CA PRO A 172 8.29 71.08 -20.00
C PRO A 172 7.14 70.67 -19.02
N GLY A 173 7.40 70.61 -17.70
CA GLY A 173 6.33 70.56 -16.68
C GLY A 173 6.69 70.01 -15.29
N ASP A 174 7.43 70.77 -14.48
CA ASP A 174 7.32 70.72 -13.00
C ASP A 174 6.24 71.74 -12.59
N PRO A 175 5.50 71.53 -11.48
CA PRO A 175 5.90 72.29 -10.30
C PRO A 175 5.86 71.51 -8.98
N SER A 176 6.92 71.70 -8.24
CA SER A 176 7.16 71.24 -6.87
C SER A 176 6.46 72.08 -5.79
N VAL A 177 6.63 71.67 -4.52
CA VAL A 177 6.36 72.42 -3.26
C VAL A 177 4.90 72.49 -2.77
N ARG A 178 4.62 71.75 -1.69
CA ARG A 178 4.27 72.37 -0.39
C ARG A 178 4.61 71.45 0.80
N ALA A 179 4.77 72.04 1.97
CA ALA A 179 5.31 71.39 3.17
C ALA A 179 4.51 71.74 4.44
N GLY A 180 4.68 70.92 5.48
CA GLY A 180 4.16 71.15 6.84
C GLY A 180 3.42 69.93 7.41
N GLY A 181 3.60 69.54 8.68
CA GLY A 181 4.58 70.03 9.66
C GLY A 181 4.21 69.69 11.11
N ARG A 182 5.22 69.72 12.00
CA ARG A 182 5.15 69.49 13.48
C ARG A 182 4.79 68.05 13.89
N ALA A 183 5.41 67.33 14.84
CA ALA A 183 6.31 67.58 15.98
C ALA A 183 5.64 67.56 17.38
N ALA A 184 6.41 67.04 18.36
CA ALA A 184 6.23 67.01 19.82
C ALA A 184 5.28 65.94 20.45
N VAL A 185 5.43 65.47 21.71
CA VAL A 185 6.61 64.98 22.50
C VAL A 185 6.18 64.58 23.95
N ARG A 186 6.95 63.69 24.63
CA ARG A 186 6.83 63.25 26.07
C ARG A 186 5.61 62.34 26.38
N HIS A 187 5.56 61.54 27.47
CA HIS A 187 6.25 61.60 28.78
C HIS A 187 6.86 60.26 29.30
N LEU A 188 7.83 60.40 30.23
CA LEU A 188 8.32 59.42 31.24
C LEU A 188 7.54 59.60 32.57
N PRO A 189 7.48 58.67 33.57
CA PRO A 189 8.56 57.87 34.23
C PRO A 189 8.25 56.34 34.36
N ALA A 190 9.06 55.41 34.90
CA ALA A 190 10.27 55.32 35.77
C ALA A 190 10.03 54.97 37.28
N GLY A 191 10.78 53.98 37.79
CA GLY A 191 10.75 53.43 39.16
C GLY A 191 10.39 51.92 39.21
N ARG A 192 10.81 51.09 40.18
CA ARG A 192 11.76 51.26 41.32
C ARG A 192 12.10 49.86 41.92
N ASP A 193 13.24 49.72 42.61
CA ASP A 193 13.57 48.87 43.81
C ASP A 193 13.00 47.40 43.95
N ARG A 194 13.66 46.39 44.57
CA ARG A 194 14.83 46.32 45.48
C ARG A 194 15.37 44.88 45.68
N ARG A 195 16.67 44.77 45.98
CA ARG A 195 17.41 43.86 46.92
C ARG A 195 17.01 42.37 47.10
N GLY A 196 18.05 41.53 47.09
CA GLY A 196 18.14 40.23 47.78
C GLY A 196 19.59 39.76 47.78
N ASP A 197 20.23 39.62 48.94
CA ASP A 197 21.68 39.45 49.11
C ASP A 197 21.98 38.21 49.99
N GLY A 198 23.14 37.56 49.83
CA GLY A 198 23.51 36.32 50.51
C GLY A 198 24.84 35.72 50.02
N ASP A 199 25.79 35.52 50.93
CA ASP A 199 27.22 35.29 50.66
C ASP A 199 27.84 34.30 51.67
N ARG A 200 29.00 33.67 51.32
CA ARG A 200 29.86 32.78 52.17
C ARG A 200 29.24 31.42 52.59
N HIS A 201 29.93 30.34 52.99
CA HIS A 201 31.34 29.84 53.15
C HIS A 201 31.21 28.28 53.35
N HIS A 202 32.17 27.35 53.52
CA HIS A 202 33.60 27.02 53.23
C HIS A 202 33.75 25.53 53.72
N ASP A 203 34.68 24.64 53.35
CA ASP A 203 35.61 24.46 52.21
C ASP A 203 36.12 22.99 52.23
N GLY A 204 37.14 22.58 51.44
CA GLY A 204 37.81 21.28 51.64
C GLY A 204 38.58 20.68 50.44
N LEU A 205 39.90 20.47 50.61
CA LEU A 205 40.80 19.73 49.71
C LEU A 205 41.57 18.65 50.50
N PRO A 206 41.97 17.51 49.90
CA PRO A 206 43.33 17.40 49.31
C PRO A 206 43.44 16.49 48.04
N VAL A 207 44.19 16.86 46.99
CA VAL A 207 45.59 16.41 46.64
C VAL A 207 45.72 14.92 46.22
N ARG A 208 46.48 14.46 45.20
CA ARG A 208 47.09 14.97 43.92
C ARG A 208 47.81 13.77 43.25
N HIS A 209 48.21 13.94 41.97
CA HIS A 209 49.43 13.45 41.26
C HIS A 209 49.08 12.94 39.83
N GLY A 210 49.82 13.25 38.76
CA GLY A 210 51.06 14.04 38.63
C GLY A 210 51.13 14.88 37.33
N LEU A 211 52.30 15.50 37.09
CA LEU A 211 52.65 16.42 35.99
C LEU A 211 53.66 15.72 35.02
N PRO A 212 54.09 16.28 33.85
CA PRO A 212 54.09 17.71 33.45
C PRO A 212 53.73 18.07 31.98
N ARG A 213 53.72 19.39 31.71
CA ARG A 213 53.83 20.03 30.37
C ARG A 213 55.13 20.85 30.30
N PRO A 214 55.67 21.12 29.09
CA PRO A 214 55.94 22.52 28.69
C PRO A 214 55.37 22.84 27.29
N ARG A 215 54.62 23.93 27.05
CA ARG A 215 55.01 25.36 26.88
C ARG A 215 55.61 25.70 25.50
N ARG A 216 55.53 26.92 24.93
CA ARG A 216 54.58 28.08 24.97
C ARG A 216 55.26 29.25 24.22
N ARG A 217 54.56 29.99 23.34
CA ARG A 217 54.74 31.43 22.97
C ARG A 217 53.84 31.74 21.75
N GLY A 218 53.16 32.88 21.63
CA GLY A 218 53.01 34.01 22.56
C GLY A 218 51.82 34.92 22.20
N ASP A 219 51.51 35.84 23.11
CA ASP A 219 50.54 36.96 23.06
C ASP A 219 51.39 38.25 23.33
N PRO A 220 50.95 39.54 23.23
CA PRO A 220 49.56 40.03 23.25
C PRO A 220 49.20 41.31 22.43
N ARG A 221 47.90 41.70 22.53
CA ARG A 221 47.33 43.08 22.72
C ARG A 221 46.40 43.69 21.64
N ARG A 222 45.21 44.06 22.13
CA ARG A 222 44.39 45.28 21.85
C ARG A 222 43.85 45.53 20.43
N GLY A 223 42.52 45.41 20.29
CA GLY A 223 41.70 46.60 20.00
C GLY A 223 40.56 46.48 18.97
N ARG A 224 39.44 47.17 19.28
CA ARG A 224 38.30 47.58 18.42
C ARG A 224 37.38 46.47 17.86
N ARG A 225 36.06 46.66 18.06
CA ARG A 225 34.99 46.02 17.25
C ARG A 225 34.85 46.74 15.90
N PRO A 226 34.71 46.02 14.78
CA PRO A 226 34.03 46.50 13.58
C PRO A 226 32.52 46.20 13.62
N ARG A 227 31.75 46.79 12.68
CA ARG A 227 30.32 46.53 12.46
C ARG A 227 30.11 45.18 11.75
N PRO A 228 28.93 44.52 11.86
CA PRO A 228 28.60 43.39 11.00
C PRO A 228 28.59 43.84 9.53
N ALA A 229 29.30 43.11 8.67
CA ALA A 229 29.23 43.30 7.23
C ALA A 229 27.96 42.64 6.66
N GLY A 230 27.31 43.29 5.71
CA GLY A 230 26.24 42.66 4.94
C GLY A 230 26.77 41.49 4.09
N PRO A 231 25.90 40.53 3.72
CA PRO A 231 26.31 39.39 2.89
C PRO A 231 26.79 39.85 1.52
N ARG A 232 27.85 39.19 1.00
CA ARG A 232 28.33 39.43 -0.37
C ARG A 232 27.40 38.73 -1.37
N PRO A 233 27.05 39.36 -2.50
CA PRO A 233 26.26 38.73 -3.54
C PRO A 233 27.16 37.84 -4.42
N ASP A 234 27.40 36.58 -4.02
CA ASP A 234 27.97 35.55 -4.90
C ASP A 234 27.83 34.10 -4.34
N GLU A 235 26.63 33.72 -3.88
CA GLU A 235 26.33 32.29 -3.59
C GLU A 235 24.96 31.81 -4.13
N GLU A 236 24.33 32.57 -5.02
CA GLU A 236 23.02 32.28 -5.60
C GLU A 236 23.09 31.27 -6.77
N ARG A 237 23.62 30.07 -6.50
CA ARG A 237 23.50 28.94 -7.44
C ARG A 237 23.40 27.54 -6.83
N ARG A 238 22.86 27.40 -5.62
CA ARG A 238 22.27 26.13 -5.15
C ARG A 238 21.01 25.81 -5.97
N ARG A 239 21.25 25.25 -7.16
CA ARG A 239 20.22 24.85 -8.14
C ARG A 239 19.24 23.86 -7.53
N ASP A 240 17.97 24.06 -7.87
CA ASP A 240 16.88 23.09 -7.74
C ASP A 240 17.32 21.66 -8.12
N PRO A 241 17.09 20.65 -7.24
CA PRO A 241 17.29 19.24 -7.58
C PRO A 241 16.27 18.68 -8.59
N GLY A 242 15.06 19.25 -8.68
CA GLY A 242 13.92 18.69 -9.42
C GLY A 242 14.06 18.71 -10.95
N ALA A 243 14.73 19.72 -11.51
CA ALA A 243 14.78 19.95 -12.96
C ALA A 243 15.94 19.27 -13.73
N ARG A 244 16.71 18.36 -13.11
CA ARG A 244 17.72 17.56 -13.84
C ARG A 244 17.18 16.17 -14.21
N ARG A 245 17.50 15.70 -15.42
CA ARG A 245 17.27 14.30 -15.87
C ARG A 245 18.22 13.31 -15.17
N GLY A 246 18.19 13.27 -13.85
CA GLY A 246 18.91 12.29 -13.05
C GLY A 246 18.31 10.88 -13.21
N VAL A 247 19.10 9.88 -12.84
CA VAL A 247 18.58 8.52 -12.62
C VAL A 247 17.97 8.51 -11.22
N THR A 248 16.66 8.30 -11.12
CA THR A 248 15.95 8.19 -9.84
C THR A 248 16.23 6.84 -9.18
N THR A 249 16.02 6.70 -7.88
CA THR A 249 16.15 5.42 -7.17
C THR A 249 15.32 4.32 -7.82
N ALA A 250 14.06 4.59 -8.17
CA ALA A 250 13.20 3.68 -8.93
C ALA A 250 13.85 3.19 -10.24
N ARG A 251 14.49 4.09 -11.00
CA ARG A 251 15.22 3.73 -12.23
C ARG A 251 16.48 2.92 -11.95
N LEU A 252 17.19 3.19 -10.87
CA LEU A 252 18.33 2.36 -10.44
C LEU A 252 17.88 0.97 -9.99
N ILE A 253 16.76 0.83 -9.27
CA ILE A 253 16.18 -0.46 -8.88
C ILE A 253 15.76 -1.24 -10.13
N ALA A 254 14.99 -0.64 -11.04
CA ALA A 254 14.57 -1.30 -12.28
C ALA A 254 15.76 -1.71 -13.15
N LEU A 255 16.79 -0.85 -13.27
CA LEU A 255 18.02 -1.16 -14.01
C LEU A 255 18.84 -2.26 -13.34
N ASP A 256 18.95 -2.27 -12.01
CA ASP A 256 19.60 -3.33 -11.23
C ASP A 256 18.92 -4.67 -11.50
N GLN A 257 17.59 -4.74 -11.45
CA GLN A 257 16.80 -5.95 -11.75
C GLN A 257 16.97 -6.44 -13.20
N ILE A 258 16.97 -5.53 -14.19
CA ILE A 258 17.24 -5.88 -15.60
C ILE A 258 18.65 -6.46 -15.75
N LEU A 259 19.66 -5.80 -15.16
CA LEU A 259 21.06 -6.25 -15.19
C LEU A 259 21.23 -7.56 -14.40
N PHE A 260 20.43 -7.79 -13.36
CA PHE A 260 20.38 -9.04 -12.58
C PHE A 260 20.19 -10.26 -13.49
N VAL A 261 19.15 -10.19 -14.34
CA VAL A 261 18.79 -11.24 -15.31
C VAL A 261 19.78 -11.27 -16.47
N LEU A 262 20.18 -10.12 -17.02
CA LEU A 262 21.13 -10.06 -18.14
C LEU A 262 22.52 -10.62 -17.78
N VAL A 263 23.02 -10.41 -16.57
CA VAL A 263 24.28 -11.02 -16.10
C VAL A 263 24.16 -12.55 -16.09
N ALA A 264 23.07 -13.10 -15.54
CA ALA A 264 22.87 -14.55 -15.52
C ALA A 264 22.74 -15.15 -16.93
N ALA A 265 21.96 -14.52 -17.80
CA ALA A 265 21.80 -14.94 -19.19
C ALA A 265 23.11 -14.88 -19.97
N ALA A 266 23.90 -13.81 -19.82
CA ALA A 266 25.17 -13.62 -20.51
C ALA A 266 26.24 -14.65 -20.10
N TRP A 267 26.39 -14.93 -18.79
CA TRP A 267 27.33 -15.96 -18.33
C TRP A 267 26.89 -17.38 -18.70
N ALA A 268 25.59 -17.68 -18.63
CA ALA A 268 25.06 -18.97 -19.09
C ALA A 268 25.28 -19.19 -20.60
N ALA A 269 25.03 -18.16 -21.42
CA ALA A 269 25.30 -18.20 -22.86
C ALA A 269 26.79 -18.38 -23.16
N THR A 270 27.66 -17.61 -22.49
CA THR A 270 29.13 -17.72 -22.63
C THR A 270 29.61 -19.13 -22.31
N ALA A 271 29.16 -19.71 -21.19
CA ALA A 271 29.49 -21.07 -20.79
C ALA A 271 28.99 -22.11 -21.81
N GLY A 272 27.77 -21.95 -22.32
CA GLY A 272 27.20 -22.83 -23.36
C GLY A 272 27.97 -22.81 -24.67
N ILE A 273 28.32 -21.62 -25.18
CA ILE A 273 29.09 -21.46 -26.43
C ILE A 273 30.52 -21.99 -26.27
N ALA A 274 31.14 -21.77 -25.11
CA ALA A 274 32.44 -22.37 -24.80
C ALA A 274 32.37 -23.91 -24.76
N LEU A 275 31.36 -24.49 -24.10
CA LEU A 275 31.18 -25.94 -24.03
C LEU A 275 30.94 -26.60 -25.38
N THR A 276 30.15 -26.00 -26.28
CA THR A 276 29.92 -26.55 -27.63
C THR A 276 31.20 -26.47 -28.47
N GLY A 277 31.91 -25.33 -28.43
CA GLY A 277 33.22 -25.18 -29.09
C GLY A 277 34.29 -26.14 -28.55
N LEU A 278 34.26 -26.50 -27.26
CA LEU A 278 35.20 -27.45 -26.65
C LEU A 278 34.85 -28.92 -26.92
N ARG A 279 33.58 -29.24 -27.24
CA ARG A 279 33.12 -30.63 -27.49
C ARG A 279 33.25 -31.08 -28.95
N GLN A 280 33.44 -30.17 -29.90
CA GLN A 280 33.56 -30.49 -31.33
C GLN A 280 34.90 -30.01 -31.92
N PRO A 281 36.07 -30.44 -31.41
CA PRO A 281 37.37 -29.86 -31.79
C PRO A 281 37.68 -29.91 -33.29
N ALA A 282 37.18 -30.91 -34.03
CA ALA A 282 37.34 -31.04 -35.48
C ALA A 282 36.47 -30.06 -36.31
N ALA A 283 35.41 -29.49 -35.73
CA ALA A 283 34.48 -28.56 -36.41
C ALA A 283 34.43 -27.17 -35.74
N ALA A 284 34.98 -27.02 -34.53
CA ALA A 284 35.03 -25.78 -33.76
C ALA A 284 36.09 -24.81 -34.31
N GLY A 285 35.81 -24.30 -35.51
CA GLY A 285 36.62 -23.28 -36.18
C GLY A 285 36.84 -22.05 -35.31
N ARG A 286 37.87 -21.27 -35.68
CA ARG A 286 38.27 -20.00 -35.03
C ARG A 286 37.08 -19.10 -34.67
N ARG A 287 36.05 -19.06 -35.52
CA ARG A 287 34.78 -18.35 -35.34
C ARG A 287 34.09 -18.65 -34.00
N THR A 288 33.90 -19.92 -33.62
CA THR A 288 33.16 -20.29 -32.38
C THR A 288 33.93 -19.88 -31.13
N ARG A 289 35.28 -20.01 -31.15
CA ARG A 289 36.16 -19.55 -30.06
C ARG A 289 36.14 -18.03 -29.91
N LEU A 290 36.15 -17.28 -31.02
CA LEU A 290 36.01 -15.83 -31.01
C LEU A 290 34.62 -15.36 -30.53
N ILE A 291 33.54 -16.06 -30.90
CA ILE A 291 32.19 -15.77 -30.38
C ILE A 291 32.13 -16.02 -28.86
N ALA A 292 32.73 -17.11 -28.36
CA ALA A 292 32.83 -17.36 -26.91
C ALA A 292 33.63 -16.27 -26.19
N ALA A 293 34.75 -15.82 -26.77
CA ALA A 293 35.56 -14.73 -26.22
C ALA A 293 34.79 -13.38 -26.19
N ALA A 294 34.11 -13.02 -27.28
CA ALA A 294 33.28 -11.82 -27.37
C ALA A 294 32.09 -11.86 -26.40
N SER A 295 31.43 -13.02 -26.27
CA SER A 295 30.38 -13.26 -25.27
C SER A 295 30.90 -13.09 -23.84
N CYS A 296 32.09 -13.61 -23.54
CA CYS A 296 32.74 -13.46 -22.23
C CYS A 296 33.07 -11.98 -21.93
N ALA A 297 33.60 -11.25 -22.92
CA ALA A 297 33.88 -9.82 -22.76
C ALA A 297 32.58 -9.01 -22.52
N ALA A 298 31.51 -9.30 -23.26
CA ALA A 298 30.20 -8.69 -23.03
C ALA A 298 29.64 -9.03 -21.64
N ALA A 299 29.73 -10.28 -21.19
CA ALA A 299 29.30 -10.70 -19.86
C ALA A 299 30.05 -9.97 -18.73
N ILE A 300 31.37 -9.75 -18.90
CA ILE A 300 32.18 -8.93 -17.99
C ILE A 300 31.68 -7.47 -17.96
N VAL A 301 31.44 -6.85 -19.11
CA VAL A 301 30.92 -5.46 -19.19
C VAL A 301 29.55 -5.32 -18.52
N VAL A 302 28.62 -6.24 -18.77
CA VAL A 302 27.28 -6.23 -18.13
C VAL A 302 27.39 -6.48 -16.62
N THR A 303 28.35 -7.29 -16.17
CA THR A 303 28.65 -7.50 -14.74
C THR A 303 29.20 -6.23 -14.09
N GLY A 304 30.13 -5.53 -14.75
CA GLY A 304 30.67 -4.25 -14.29
C GLY A 304 29.61 -3.15 -14.22
N LEU A 305 28.70 -3.10 -15.21
CA LEU A 305 27.56 -2.19 -15.21
C LEU A 305 26.61 -2.49 -14.03
N ARG A 306 26.34 -3.76 -13.71
CA ARG A 306 25.58 -4.15 -12.52
C ARG A 306 26.27 -3.67 -11.23
N VAL A 307 27.58 -3.91 -11.08
CA VAL A 307 28.35 -3.42 -9.93
C VAL A 307 28.21 -1.90 -9.77
N ALA A 308 28.31 -1.13 -10.87
CA ALA A 308 28.15 0.32 -10.83
C ALA A 308 26.75 0.75 -10.38
N VAL A 309 25.69 0.07 -10.85
CA VAL A 309 24.30 0.38 -10.46
C VAL A 309 24.00 -0.01 -9.00
N THR A 310 24.41 -1.20 -8.55
CA THR A 310 24.27 -1.60 -7.14
C THR A 310 25.07 -0.69 -6.21
N THR A 311 26.26 -0.23 -6.63
CA THR A 311 27.06 0.76 -5.88
C THR A 311 26.37 2.12 -5.84
N GLY A 312 25.76 2.55 -6.95
CA GLY A 312 24.95 3.77 -7.03
C GLY A 312 23.74 3.75 -6.10
N LEU A 313 23.07 2.59 -5.97
CA LEU A 313 22.02 2.39 -4.96
C LEU A 313 22.59 2.55 -3.55
N ALA A 314 23.63 1.77 -3.18
CA ALA A 314 24.22 1.85 -1.84
C ALA A 314 24.69 3.27 -1.47
N GLY A 315 25.29 4.00 -2.42
CA GLY A 315 25.70 5.40 -2.27
C GLY A 315 24.53 6.40 -2.14
N ALA A 316 23.33 6.05 -2.61
CA ALA A 316 22.11 6.83 -2.41
C ALA A 316 21.43 6.57 -1.04
N GLY A 317 22.17 6.03 -0.06
CA GLY A 317 21.67 5.72 1.28
C GLY A 317 20.93 4.37 1.40
N TRP A 318 20.85 3.59 0.32
CA TRP A 318 20.16 2.30 0.30
C TRP A 318 20.97 1.17 0.93
N TRP A 319 21.23 1.26 2.23
CA TRP A 319 21.87 0.17 3.00
C TRP A 319 21.06 -1.15 2.96
N PHE A 320 19.78 -1.08 2.58
CA PHE A 320 18.88 -2.20 2.31
C PHE A 320 19.21 -3.03 1.05
N VAL A 321 20.27 -2.69 0.28
CA VAL A 321 20.85 -3.60 -0.74
C VAL A 321 21.99 -4.47 -0.19
N ALA A 322 22.04 -4.65 1.14
CA ALA A 322 23.06 -5.44 1.81
C ALA A 322 23.21 -6.85 1.22
N GLU A 323 22.12 -7.54 0.85
CA GLU A 323 22.13 -8.85 0.19
C GLU A 323 22.86 -8.84 -1.16
N LYS A 324 22.74 -7.74 -1.90
CA LYS A 324 23.43 -7.57 -3.19
C LYS A 324 24.92 -7.34 -2.96
N VAL A 325 25.28 -6.47 -2.01
CA VAL A 325 26.68 -6.10 -1.74
C VAL A 325 27.46 -7.21 -1.04
N THR A 326 26.90 -7.86 0.00
CA THR A 326 27.62 -8.83 0.83
C THR A 326 27.62 -10.25 0.28
N LEU A 327 26.64 -10.61 -0.57
CA LEU A 327 26.45 -11.99 -1.03
C LEU A 327 26.29 -12.11 -2.55
N ALA A 328 25.31 -11.44 -3.17
CA ALA A 328 24.98 -11.66 -4.58
C ALA A 328 26.03 -11.12 -5.56
N LEU A 329 26.73 -10.03 -5.25
CA LEU A 329 27.84 -9.51 -6.06
C LEU A 329 29.13 -10.33 -5.88
N PRO A 330 29.64 -10.63 -4.66
CA PRO A 330 30.80 -11.49 -4.48
C PRO A 330 30.69 -12.84 -5.20
N LEU A 331 29.50 -13.46 -5.15
CA LEU A 331 29.22 -14.73 -5.84
C LEU A 331 29.43 -14.69 -7.35
N VAL A 332 29.20 -13.55 -8.02
CA VAL A 332 29.39 -13.43 -9.48
C VAL A 332 30.69 -12.71 -9.86
N VAL A 333 31.08 -11.66 -9.13
CA VAL A 333 32.26 -10.84 -9.46
C VAL A 333 33.56 -11.62 -9.28
N VAL A 334 33.71 -12.38 -8.19
CA VAL A 334 34.96 -13.14 -7.96
C VAL A 334 35.18 -14.21 -9.03
N PRO A 335 34.19 -15.07 -9.39
CA PRO A 335 34.32 -15.96 -10.54
C PRO A 335 34.46 -15.24 -11.89
N ALA A 336 33.84 -14.07 -12.08
CA ALA A 336 33.98 -13.30 -13.33
C ALA A 336 35.43 -12.83 -13.56
N LEU A 337 36.13 -12.40 -12.50
CA LEU A 337 37.55 -12.05 -12.56
C LEU A 337 38.42 -13.28 -12.88
N VAL A 338 38.11 -14.46 -12.31
CA VAL A 338 38.79 -15.71 -12.66
C VAL A 338 38.52 -16.09 -14.13
N SER A 339 37.29 -15.93 -14.62
CA SER A 339 36.93 -16.14 -16.03
C SER A 339 37.68 -15.19 -16.98
N ALA A 340 37.84 -13.92 -16.59
CA ALA A 340 38.60 -12.93 -17.34
C ALA A 340 40.11 -13.24 -17.39
N ALA A 341 40.69 -13.75 -16.29
CA ALA A 341 42.11 -14.11 -16.22
C ALA A 341 42.44 -15.48 -16.82
N VAL A 342 41.53 -16.47 -16.71
CA VAL A 342 41.80 -17.87 -17.09
C VAL A 342 41.18 -18.23 -18.43
N SER A 343 39.88 -18.00 -18.61
CA SER A 343 39.13 -18.51 -19.77
C SER A 343 39.26 -17.61 -20.99
N LEU A 344 39.12 -16.28 -20.83
CA LEU A 344 39.15 -15.34 -21.94
C LEU A 344 40.46 -15.37 -22.75
N PRO A 345 41.68 -15.37 -22.15
CA PRO A 345 42.92 -15.43 -22.92
C PRO A 345 43.07 -16.75 -23.69
N ARG A 346 42.63 -17.88 -23.12
CA ARG A 346 42.68 -19.21 -23.75
C ARG A 346 41.70 -19.37 -24.90
N LEU A 347 40.56 -18.67 -24.86
CA LEU A 347 39.62 -18.57 -25.97
C LEU A 347 40.18 -17.72 -27.12
N LEU A 348 40.85 -16.59 -26.81
CA LEU A 348 41.47 -15.70 -27.80
C LEU A 348 42.71 -16.33 -28.47
N GLN A 349 43.63 -16.89 -27.67
CA GLN A 349 44.87 -17.52 -28.15
C GLN A 349 44.65 -18.88 -28.83
N GLY A 350 43.46 -19.47 -28.71
CA GLY A 350 43.14 -20.79 -29.26
C GLY A 350 43.77 -21.98 -28.50
N THR A 351 44.55 -21.73 -27.45
CA THR A 351 45.27 -22.69 -26.57
C THR A 351 44.34 -23.56 -25.70
N ALA A 352 43.03 -23.47 -25.91
CA ALA A 352 41.99 -24.26 -25.24
C ALA A 352 42.03 -25.77 -25.51
N THR A 353 42.93 -26.26 -26.37
CA THR A 353 43.04 -27.67 -26.80
C THR A 353 43.52 -28.64 -25.72
N GLY A 354 44.14 -28.17 -24.64
CA GLY A 354 44.72 -29.04 -23.60
C GLY A 354 43.78 -29.42 -22.44
N SER A 355 42.74 -28.63 -22.14
CA SER A 355 41.83 -28.93 -21.02
C SER A 355 40.51 -28.16 -21.07
N THR A 356 39.45 -28.85 -21.49
CA THR A 356 38.04 -28.39 -21.40
C THR A 356 37.68 -27.95 -19.98
N ARG A 357 38.18 -28.64 -18.95
CA ARG A 357 37.97 -28.29 -17.53
C ARG A 357 38.49 -26.88 -17.21
N ILE A 358 39.73 -26.55 -17.60
CA ILE A 358 40.34 -25.26 -17.24
C ILE A 358 39.60 -24.07 -17.88
N VAL A 359 39.09 -24.22 -19.11
CA VAL A 359 38.40 -23.12 -19.82
C VAL A 359 36.92 -23.04 -19.45
N ALA A 360 36.20 -24.16 -19.34
CA ALA A 360 34.76 -24.16 -19.09
C ALA A 360 34.38 -23.98 -17.61
N PHE A 361 35.22 -24.44 -16.67
CA PHE A 361 34.89 -24.40 -15.24
C PHE A 361 34.68 -22.98 -14.70
N PRO A 362 35.58 -22.00 -14.92
CA PRO A 362 35.36 -20.63 -14.44
C PRO A 362 34.04 -20.04 -14.97
N LEU A 363 33.79 -20.20 -16.27
CA LEU A 363 32.58 -19.68 -16.93
C LEU A 363 31.28 -20.25 -16.32
N LEU A 364 31.26 -21.55 -16.05
CA LEU A 364 30.12 -22.23 -15.41
C LEU A 364 29.95 -21.81 -13.96
N VAL A 365 31.04 -21.66 -13.19
CA VAL A 365 30.99 -21.14 -11.82
C VAL A 365 30.52 -19.68 -11.81
N THR A 366 30.90 -18.85 -12.79
CA THR A 366 30.35 -17.49 -12.92
C THR A 366 28.86 -17.48 -13.24
N ALA A 367 28.39 -18.40 -14.10
CA ALA A 367 26.97 -18.57 -14.37
C ALA A 367 26.20 -19.04 -13.11
N TYR A 368 26.76 -19.99 -12.33
CA TYR A 368 26.18 -20.40 -11.04
C TYR A 368 26.17 -19.25 -10.03
N GLY A 369 27.20 -18.40 -10.02
CA GLY A 369 27.29 -17.23 -9.15
C GLY A 369 26.23 -16.19 -9.47
N ALA A 370 25.99 -15.94 -10.76
CA ALA A 370 24.92 -15.06 -11.22
C ALA A 370 23.53 -15.59 -10.83
N VAL A 371 23.27 -16.89 -11.03
CA VAL A 371 21.99 -17.55 -10.67
C VAL A 371 21.82 -17.67 -9.16
N ALA A 372 22.87 -17.94 -8.40
CA ALA A 372 22.86 -17.91 -6.93
C ALA A 372 22.55 -16.49 -6.42
N GLY A 373 23.07 -15.46 -7.10
CA GLY A 373 22.67 -14.07 -6.86
C GLY A 373 21.17 -13.83 -7.07
N ILE A 374 20.55 -14.47 -8.07
CA ILE A 374 19.08 -14.41 -8.27
C ILE A 374 18.35 -15.08 -7.09
N ALA A 375 18.82 -16.24 -6.64
CA ALA A 375 18.27 -16.90 -5.45
C ALA A 375 18.40 -16.03 -4.19
N CYS A 376 19.48 -15.26 -4.03
CA CYS A 376 19.63 -14.35 -2.88
C CYS A 376 18.50 -13.31 -2.80
N ALA A 377 18.21 -12.58 -3.89
CA ALA A 377 17.19 -11.53 -3.83
C ALA A 377 15.77 -12.07 -3.68
N VAL A 378 15.45 -13.20 -4.32
CA VAL A 378 14.09 -13.75 -4.33
C VAL A 378 13.78 -14.64 -3.12
N VAL A 379 14.77 -15.40 -2.63
CA VAL A 379 14.57 -16.49 -1.64
C VAL A 379 15.16 -16.16 -0.27
N ILE A 380 16.30 -15.45 -0.18
CA ILE A 380 16.83 -15.01 1.13
C ILE A 380 16.13 -13.72 1.59
N SER A 381 15.75 -12.84 0.64
CA SER A 381 15.08 -11.55 0.89
C SER A 381 15.92 -10.61 1.78
N TYR A 382 15.27 -9.58 2.34
CA TYR A 382 15.76 -8.74 3.42
C TYR A 382 15.06 -9.12 4.73
N PRO A 383 15.78 -9.25 5.86
CA PRO A 383 17.23 -9.19 6.02
C PRO A 383 17.91 -10.51 5.59
N VAL A 384 19.17 -10.44 5.19
CA VAL A 384 19.99 -11.65 4.99
C VAL A 384 20.16 -12.38 6.31
N THR A 385 19.55 -13.56 6.45
CA THR A 385 19.84 -14.45 7.58
C THR A 385 21.08 -15.29 7.29
N THR A 386 21.79 -15.68 8.35
CA THR A 386 22.95 -16.57 8.30
C THR A 386 22.62 -17.92 7.65
N GLY A 387 21.43 -18.47 7.95
CA GLY A 387 20.95 -19.73 7.36
C GLY A 387 20.72 -19.64 5.85
N GLY A 388 20.14 -18.54 5.35
CA GLY A 388 19.94 -18.33 3.91
C GLY A 388 21.25 -18.19 3.16
N ALA A 389 22.16 -17.37 3.68
CA ALA A 389 23.49 -17.21 3.14
C ALA A 389 24.23 -18.55 3.09
N ALA A 390 24.22 -19.33 4.19
CA ALA A 390 24.82 -20.65 4.25
C ALA A 390 24.20 -21.64 3.24
N ALA A 391 22.87 -21.66 3.09
CA ALA A 391 22.19 -22.54 2.15
C ALA A 391 22.55 -22.23 0.68
N VAL A 392 22.57 -20.94 0.28
CA VAL A 392 22.97 -20.56 -1.09
C VAL A 392 24.46 -20.80 -1.32
N LEU A 393 25.33 -20.51 -0.35
CA LEU A 393 26.77 -20.82 -0.43
C LEU A 393 27.02 -22.33 -0.56
N ALA A 394 26.28 -23.17 0.18
CA ALA A 394 26.38 -24.63 0.08
C ALA A 394 25.94 -25.15 -1.30
N LEU A 395 24.81 -24.67 -1.83
CA LEU A 395 24.33 -25.03 -3.17
C LEU A 395 25.31 -24.59 -4.27
N PHE A 396 25.83 -23.36 -4.19
CA PHE A 396 26.83 -22.82 -5.12
C PHE A 396 28.14 -23.62 -5.09
N ALA A 397 28.65 -23.94 -3.89
CA ALA A 397 29.85 -24.76 -3.71
C ALA A 397 29.64 -26.19 -4.23
N ALA A 398 28.47 -26.79 -4.01
CA ALA A 398 28.14 -28.13 -4.48
C ALA A 398 28.01 -28.20 -6.00
N ALA A 399 27.29 -27.26 -6.63
CA ALA A 399 27.19 -27.15 -8.08
C ALA A 399 28.58 -27.01 -8.72
N SER A 400 29.45 -26.19 -8.11
CA SER A 400 30.84 -26.03 -8.52
C SER A 400 31.64 -27.33 -8.38
N ALA A 401 31.58 -28.01 -7.23
CA ALA A 401 32.30 -29.27 -6.98
C ALA A 401 31.86 -30.41 -7.92
N VAL A 402 30.56 -30.50 -8.22
CA VAL A 402 29.98 -31.46 -9.16
C VAL A 402 30.46 -31.18 -10.57
N THR A 403 30.38 -29.93 -11.02
CA THR A 403 30.84 -29.53 -12.37
C THR A 403 32.35 -29.67 -12.55
N TRP A 404 33.16 -29.39 -11.51
CA TRP A 404 34.59 -29.71 -11.54
C TRP A 404 34.83 -31.20 -11.80
N ARG A 405 34.13 -32.09 -11.09
CA ARG A 405 34.23 -33.55 -11.29
C ARG A 405 33.82 -33.95 -12.71
N LEU A 406 32.64 -33.50 -13.17
CA LEU A 406 32.07 -33.85 -14.49
C LEU A 406 32.92 -33.38 -15.69
N LEU A 407 33.68 -32.28 -15.56
CA LEU A 407 34.47 -31.71 -16.67
C LEU A 407 35.81 -32.40 -16.95
N GLY A 408 36.20 -33.41 -16.18
CA GLY A 408 37.51 -34.08 -16.29
C GLY A 408 37.50 -35.49 -16.89
N PRO A 409 38.67 -36.16 -16.93
CA PRO A 409 38.79 -37.49 -17.50
C PRO A 409 37.93 -38.51 -16.73
N ALA A 410 36.92 -39.07 -17.40
CA ALA A 410 36.05 -40.09 -16.85
C ALA A 410 36.85 -41.38 -16.59
N ARG A 411 36.96 -41.80 -15.32
CA ARG A 411 37.83 -42.93 -14.91
C ARG A 411 37.11 -44.13 -14.30
N SER A 412 35.82 -44.04 -13.97
CA SER A 412 34.98 -45.21 -13.63
C SER A 412 33.48 -44.86 -13.52
N PRO A 413 32.56 -45.84 -13.63
CA PRO A 413 31.11 -45.61 -13.40
C PRO A 413 30.76 -45.06 -12.01
N ARG A 414 31.62 -45.27 -11.00
CA ARG A 414 31.42 -44.77 -9.62
C ARG A 414 31.41 -43.23 -9.54
N HIS A 415 32.00 -42.54 -10.52
CA HIS A 415 32.03 -41.07 -10.57
C HIS A 415 30.63 -40.45 -10.69
N GLY A 416 29.71 -41.08 -11.43
CA GLY A 416 28.32 -40.60 -11.57
C GLY A 416 27.56 -40.68 -10.25
N TRP A 417 27.68 -41.82 -9.55
CA TRP A 417 27.09 -42.03 -8.22
C TRP A 417 27.66 -41.07 -7.16
N GLN A 418 28.97 -40.79 -7.19
CA GLN A 418 29.60 -39.82 -6.29
C GLN A 418 29.18 -38.37 -6.59
N ALA A 419 28.94 -38.01 -7.86
CA ALA A 419 28.37 -36.72 -8.23
C ALA A 419 26.92 -36.59 -7.74
N ALA A 420 26.07 -37.58 -8.03
CA ALA A 420 24.68 -37.63 -7.57
C ALA A 420 24.58 -37.57 -6.03
N GLY A 421 25.39 -38.35 -5.32
CA GLY A 421 25.46 -38.31 -3.86
C GLY A 421 25.89 -36.93 -3.31
N THR A 422 26.74 -36.19 -4.04
CA THR A 422 27.11 -34.81 -3.63
C THR A 422 25.97 -33.82 -3.87
N CYS A 423 25.22 -33.96 -4.96
CA CYS A 423 23.98 -33.19 -5.17
C CYS A 423 22.95 -33.47 -4.06
N VAL A 424 22.73 -34.75 -3.72
CA VAL A 424 21.79 -35.15 -2.67
C VAL A 424 22.23 -34.64 -1.30
N LEU A 425 23.51 -34.77 -0.93
CA LEU A 425 24.00 -34.28 0.36
C LEU A 425 23.89 -32.75 0.47
N ALA A 426 24.18 -32.02 -0.61
CA ALA A 426 24.08 -30.56 -0.64
C ALA A 426 22.62 -30.07 -0.63
N LEU A 427 21.72 -30.76 -1.35
CA LEU A 427 20.29 -30.47 -1.30
C LEU A 427 19.71 -30.77 0.08
N ALA A 428 20.09 -31.91 0.70
CA ALA A 428 19.70 -32.23 2.06
C ALA A 428 20.22 -31.20 3.07
N LEU A 429 21.49 -30.77 2.95
CA LEU A 429 22.07 -29.75 3.81
C LEU A 429 21.38 -28.39 3.64
N ALA A 430 21.08 -27.99 2.40
CA ALA A 430 20.33 -26.76 2.11
C ALA A 430 18.88 -26.85 2.58
N LEU A 431 18.25 -28.02 2.56
CA LEU A 431 16.90 -28.25 3.08
C LEU A 431 16.86 -28.38 4.61
N THR A 432 17.93 -28.80 5.29
CA THR A 432 17.98 -28.80 6.76
C THR A 432 18.32 -27.42 7.32
N ILE A 433 19.28 -26.70 6.70
CA ILE A 433 19.60 -25.31 7.08
C ILE A 433 18.44 -24.37 6.66
N GLY A 434 17.81 -24.62 5.51
CA GLY A 434 16.61 -23.93 5.05
C GLY A 434 15.33 -24.34 5.79
N GLY A 435 15.23 -25.57 6.29
CA GLY A 435 14.06 -26.06 7.00
C GLY A 435 13.79 -25.36 8.34
N GLY A 436 14.85 -24.87 8.99
CA GLY A 436 14.73 -24.03 10.20
C GLY A 436 13.93 -22.74 9.99
N TRP A 437 13.75 -22.28 8.73
CA TRP A 437 12.92 -21.12 8.41
C TRP A 437 11.41 -21.40 8.51
N ALA A 438 10.99 -22.65 8.31
CA ALA A 438 9.60 -23.05 8.46
C ALA A 438 9.20 -23.18 9.94
N SER A 439 10.18 -23.31 10.83
CA SER A 439 10.00 -23.21 12.29
C SER A 439 9.95 -21.75 12.76
N GLY A 440 9.17 -20.92 12.07
CA GLY A 440 8.61 -19.74 12.72
C GLY A 440 7.73 -20.24 13.84
N HIS A 441 8.07 -19.92 15.09
CA HIS A 441 7.23 -20.32 16.22
C HIS A 441 5.83 -19.76 16.02
N LEU A 442 4.82 -20.64 16.00
CA LEU A 442 3.46 -20.25 16.35
C LEU A 442 3.57 -19.54 17.70
N HIS A 443 3.35 -18.22 17.72
CA HIS A 443 3.27 -17.49 18.97
C HIS A 443 2.09 -18.10 19.75
N PRO A 444 2.31 -18.68 20.94
CA PRO A 444 1.22 -18.90 21.86
C PRO A 444 0.59 -17.53 22.14
N GLY A 445 -0.73 -17.48 22.35
CA GLY A 445 -1.38 -16.27 22.82
C GLY A 445 -0.61 -15.71 24.02
N HIS A 446 -0.29 -14.42 24.00
CA HIS A 446 0.50 -13.80 25.07
C HIS A 446 -0.38 -13.60 26.32
N ASP A 447 -0.57 -14.70 27.06
CA ASP A 447 -1.09 -14.75 28.42
C ASP A 447 -0.13 -14.02 29.38
N THR A 448 -0.10 -12.70 29.24
CA THR A 448 0.51 -11.80 30.21
C THR A 448 -0.36 -11.84 31.46
N GLY A 449 0.03 -12.65 32.45
CA GLY A 449 -0.70 -12.89 33.70
C GLY A 449 -0.87 -11.68 34.65
N GLY A 450 -0.84 -10.46 34.12
CA GLY A 450 -1.45 -9.29 34.75
C GLY A 450 -2.94 -9.18 34.38
N ARG A 451 -3.59 -8.11 34.83
CA ARG A 451 -4.95 -7.77 34.37
C ARG A 451 -4.87 -7.04 33.02
N GLY A 452 -4.74 -7.82 31.94
CA GLY A 452 -4.91 -7.28 30.59
C GLY A 452 -6.34 -6.81 30.33
N VAL A 453 -6.49 -5.85 29.41
CA VAL A 453 -7.80 -5.39 28.93
C VAL A 453 -8.08 -6.06 27.59
N SER A 454 -9.20 -6.79 27.51
CA SER A 454 -9.67 -7.34 26.24
C SER A 454 -10.14 -6.21 25.33
N VAL A 455 -9.79 -6.26 24.04
CA VAL A 455 -10.16 -5.25 23.04
C VAL A 455 -11.67 -5.11 22.91
N ASP A 456 -12.45 -6.17 23.18
CA ASP A 456 -13.91 -6.11 23.20
C ASP A 456 -14.48 -5.26 24.36
N LEU A 457 -13.66 -4.82 25.31
CA LEU A 457 -14.06 -3.85 26.34
C LEU A 457 -13.81 -2.40 25.90
N LEU A 458 -13.04 -2.18 24.83
CA LEU A 458 -12.69 -0.87 24.27
C LEU A 458 -13.75 -0.41 23.26
N ARG A 459 -15.02 -0.42 23.70
CA ARG A 459 -16.22 -0.07 22.91
C ARG A 459 -16.52 1.42 22.98
N GLY A 460 -17.28 1.92 22.00
CA GLY A 460 -17.85 3.25 22.05
C GLY A 460 -18.94 3.39 23.12
N PRO A 461 -19.21 4.63 23.56
CA PRO A 461 -20.16 4.90 24.63
C PRO A 461 -21.59 4.48 24.23
N ALA A 462 -22.27 3.81 25.15
CA ALA A 462 -23.70 3.56 25.02
C ALA A 462 -24.49 4.89 25.12
N PRO A 463 -25.62 5.03 24.39
CA PRO A 463 -26.50 6.19 24.53
C PRO A 463 -26.94 6.42 25.97
N ALA A 464 -26.94 7.68 26.41
CA ALA A 464 -27.36 8.04 27.76
C ALA A 464 -28.79 7.56 28.08
N ALA A 465 -28.96 6.95 29.26
CA ALA A 465 -30.25 6.44 29.71
C ALA A 465 -31.30 7.58 29.81
N ALA A 466 -32.53 7.29 29.40
CA ALA A 466 -33.65 8.23 29.40
C ALA A 466 -34.06 8.58 30.84
N GLY A 467 -33.41 9.60 31.41
CA GLY A 467 -33.55 9.99 32.82
C GLY A 467 -32.29 10.63 33.43
N GLY A 468 -31.15 10.65 32.72
CA GLY A 468 -29.96 11.38 33.15
C GLY A 468 -30.20 12.89 33.39
N PRO A 469 -29.38 13.55 34.23
CA PRO A 469 -29.62 14.93 34.67
C PRO A 469 -29.71 15.91 33.50
N ALA A 470 -30.72 16.78 33.54
CA ALA A 470 -31.07 17.65 32.43
C ALA A 470 -30.05 18.79 32.23
N GLY A 471 -29.24 18.67 31.17
CA GLY A 471 -28.33 19.74 30.72
C GLY A 471 -28.07 19.67 29.21
N ALA A 472 -27.72 18.48 28.71
CA ALA A 472 -27.61 18.20 27.28
C ALA A 472 -28.36 16.91 26.92
N ARG A 473 -29.30 16.98 25.98
CA ARG A 473 -29.81 15.77 25.30
C ARG A 473 -28.76 15.35 24.27
N GLU A 474 -28.12 14.21 24.52
CA GLU A 474 -27.17 13.60 23.60
C GLU A 474 -27.80 13.41 22.21
N ARG A 475 -27.11 13.88 21.16
CA ARG A 475 -27.57 13.76 19.78
C ARG A 475 -27.17 12.38 19.24
N VAL A 476 -28.07 11.42 19.27
CA VAL A 476 -27.80 10.07 18.75
C VAL A 476 -28.21 9.98 17.28
N ARG A 477 -27.23 9.76 16.39
CA ARG A 477 -27.40 9.56 14.95
C ARG A 477 -27.44 8.07 14.65
N ARG A 478 -28.64 7.55 14.42
CA ARG A 478 -28.89 6.13 14.15
C ARG A 478 -28.93 5.84 12.66
N PHE A 479 -28.18 4.83 12.24
CA PHE A 479 -28.19 4.31 10.87
C PHE A 479 -28.40 2.79 10.88
N THR A 480 -28.87 2.25 9.76
CA THR A 480 -28.87 0.82 9.49
C THR A 480 -28.32 0.60 8.08
N LEU A 481 -27.31 -0.26 7.97
CA LEU A 481 -26.70 -0.66 6.72
C LEU A 481 -26.94 -2.16 6.52
N THR A 482 -27.42 -2.53 5.34
CA THR A 482 -27.74 -3.92 5.01
C THR A 482 -26.84 -4.36 3.87
N ALA A 483 -25.83 -5.18 4.17
CA ALA A 483 -24.97 -5.78 3.15
C ALA A 483 -25.78 -6.80 2.35
N GLN A 484 -26.00 -6.55 1.05
CA GLN A 484 -26.84 -7.39 0.20
C GLN A 484 -26.41 -7.37 -1.28
N PRO A 485 -26.75 -8.39 -2.09
CA PRO A 485 -26.48 -8.39 -3.53
C PRO A 485 -27.16 -7.22 -4.24
N ALA A 486 -26.52 -6.74 -5.31
CA ALA A 486 -27.01 -5.67 -6.18
C ALA A 486 -26.51 -5.87 -7.62
N THR A 487 -26.91 -4.98 -8.51
CA THR A 487 -26.36 -4.89 -9.87
C THR A 487 -26.03 -3.44 -10.17
N VAL A 488 -24.74 -3.11 -10.28
CA VAL A 488 -24.31 -1.78 -10.73
C VAL A 488 -24.52 -1.73 -12.24
N ARG A 489 -25.43 -0.87 -12.70
CA ARG A 489 -25.65 -0.56 -14.11
C ARG A 489 -24.95 0.76 -14.42
N LEU A 490 -24.08 0.76 -15.43
CA LEU A 490 -23.26 1.93 -15.76
C LEU A 490 -23.82 2.68 -16.99
N PRO A 491 -23.80 4.03 -17.01
CA PRO A 491 -24.39 4.81 -18.09
C PRO A 491 -23.85 4.52 -19.51
N SER A 492 -22.59 4.09 -19.68
CA SER A 492 -22.08 3.67 -21.00
C SER A 492 -22.64 2.33 -21.52
N GLY A 493 -23.45 1.63 -20.72
CA GLY A 493 -24.10 0.37 -21.05
C GLY A 493 -23.40 -0.86 -20.47
N GLY A 494 -24.20 -1.85 -20.11
CA GLY A 494 -23.76 -3.03 -19.34
C GLY A 494 -23.88 -2.83 -17.83
N GLY A 495 -23.49 -3.86 -17.06
CA GLY A 495 -23.49 -3.83 -15.61
C GLY A 495 -22.72 -5.01 -15.01
N ALA A 496 -22.47 -4.92 -13.71
CA ALA A 496 -21.75 -5.95 -12.94
C ALA A 496 -22.61 -6.45 -11.79
N GLU A 497 -22.48 -7.74 -11.46
CA GLU A 497 -22.89 -8.25 -10.15
C GLU A 497 -22.09 -7.53 -9.07
N ALA A 498 -22.80 -6.99 -8.09
CA ALA A 498 -22.25 -6.14 -7.06
C ALA A 498 -22.75 -6.57 -5.68
N TRP A 499 -22.07 -6.11 -4.65
CA TRP A 499 -22.55 -6.11 -3.28
C TRP A 499 -22.74 -4.66 -2.85
N SER A 500 -23.69 -4.42 -1.96
CA SER A 500 -24.18 -3.08 -1.66
C SER A 500 -24.51 -2.93 -0.19
N PHE A 501 -24.45 -1.69 0.31
CA PHE A 501 -25.15 -1.34 1.54
C PHE A 501 -26.52 -0.75 1.20
N ASN A 502 -27.59 -1.32 1.74
CA ASN A 502 -28.99 -0.91 1.50
C ASN A 502 -29.45 -0.98 0.03
N GLY A 503 -28.80 -1.80 -0.82
CA GLY A 503 -29.11 -1.87 -2.26
C GLY A 503 -28.45 -0.75 -3.09
N GLN A 504 -27.68 0.12 -2.45
CA GLN A 504 -27.02 1.27 -3.07
C GLN A 504 -25.50 1.02 -3.16
N VAL A 505 -24.91 1.45 -4.28
CA VAL A 505 -23.46 1.49 -4.49
C VAL A 505 -23.14 2.85 -5.11
N PRO A 506 -22.25 3.68 -4.52
CA PRO A 506 -21.72 3.55 -3.17
C PRO A 506 -22.84 3.42 -2.11
N GLY A 507 -22.51 2.84 -0.96
CA GLY A 507 -23.39 2.84 0.20
C GLY A 507 -23.76 4.26 0.66
N PRO A 508 -24.87 4.44 1.38
CA PRO A 508 -25.38 5.76 1.76
C PRO A 508 -24.31 6.65 2.41
N VAL A 509 -24.29 7.94 2.04
CA VAL A 509 -23.42 8.94 2.67
C VAL A 509 -23.89 9.14 4.12
N LEU A 510 -23.08 8.73 5.08
CA LEU A 510 -23.33 8.94 6.50
C LEU A 510 -22.88 10.35 6.87
N ARG A 511 -23.83 11.30 6.89
CA ARG A 511 -23.56 12.69 7.31
C ARG A 511 -24.03 12.91 8.75
N VAL A 512 -23.09 13.28 9.62
CA VAL A 512 -23.28 13.55 11.06
C VAL A 512 -22.57 14.84 11.43
N ARG A 513 -22.82 15.40 12.61
CA ARG A 513 -22.12 16.59 13.09
C ARG A 513 -21.14 16.24 14.20
N GLN A 514 -20.07 17.00 14.30
CA GLN A 514 -19.10 16.94 15.38
C GLN A 514 -19.79 17.00 16.75
N GLY A 515 -19.51 16.04 17.62
CA GLY A 515 -20.14 15.83 18.93
C GLY A 515 -21.42 14.96 18.91
N ASP A 516 -21.92 14.52 17.76
CA ASP A 516 -22.98 13.51 17.69
C ASP A 516 -22.46 12.14 18.20
N LEU A 517 -23.32 11.37 18.87
CA LEU A 517 -23.10 9.94 19.11
C LEU A 517 -23.61 9.16 17.90
N VAL A 518 -22.74 8.44 17.20
CA VAL A 518 -23.09 7.62 16.05
C VAL A 518 -23.42 6.20 16.51
N GLU A 519 -24.51 5.61 15.99
CA GLU A 519 -24.89 4.21 16.21
C GLU A 519 -25.29 3.58 14.87
N VAL A 520 -24.55 2.58 14.39
CA VAL A 520 -24.76 1.95 13.08
C VAL A 520 -25.01 0.46 13.21
N VAL A 521 -26.22 0.03 12.84
CA VAL A 521 -26.59 -1.39 12.80
C VAL A 521 -26.22 -1.96 11.42
N LEU A 522 -25.17 -2.77 11.33
CA LEU A 522 -24.89 -3.57 10.14
C LEU A 522 -25.70 -4.87 10.19
N ARG A 523 -26.39 -5.20 9.11
CA ARG A 523 -27.10 -6.47 8.89
C ARG A 523 -26.54 -7.18 7.65
N ASN A 524 -26.33 -8.49 7.71
CA ASN A 524 -25.87 -9.25 6.55
C ASN A 524 -27.01 -10.04 5.88
N ARG A 525 -27.21 -9.81 4.58
CA ARG A 525 -28.13 -10.53 3.68
C ARG A 525 -27.43 -11.02 2.40
N LEU A 526 -26.10 -11.10 2.37
CA LEU A 526 -25.37 -11.79 1.32
C LEU A 526 -25.67 -13.31 1.35
N PRO A 527 -25.57 -14.01 0.21
CA PRO A 527 -25.87 -15.43 0.15
C PRO A 527 -24.87 -16.29 0.94
N VAL A 528 -25.34 -17.47 1.33
CA VAL A 528 -24.49 -18.59 1.71
C VAL A 528 -23.86 -19.17 0.42
N GLN A 529 -22.57 -19.50 0.41
CA GLN A 529 -21.96 -20.24 -0.70
C GLN A 529 -22.41 -21.70 -0.66
N GLY A 530 -22.99 -22.17 -1.76
CA GLY A 530 -23.39 -23.56 -1.94
C GLY A 530 -24.90 -23.75 -2.01
N GLY A 531 -25.48 -23.56 -3.20
CA GLY A 531 -26.87 -23.95 -3.48
C GLY A 531 -27.61 -23.01 -4.43
N THR A 532 -27.61 -23.34 -5.73
CA THR A 532 -28.63 -22.81 -6.65
C THR A 532 -29.95 -23.50 -6.36
N VAL A 533 -30.84 -22.87 -5.57
CA VAL A 533 -32.14 -23.48 -5.24
C VAL A 533 -33.09 -23.35 -6.44
N GLN A 534 -33.09 -24.37 -7.31
CA GLN A 534 -34.27 -24.64 -8.12
C GLN A 534 -35.35 -25.27 -7.23
N GLY A 535 -36.44 -24.51 -7.00
CA GLY A 535 -37.72 -25.03 -6.54
C GLY A 535 -37.72 -25.80 -5.21
N GLY A 536 -37.61 -25.09 -4.08
CA GLY A 536 -37.84 -25.69 -2.76
C GLY A 536 -38.11 -24.66 -1.67
N THR A 537 -39.29 -24.70 -1.06
CA THR A 537 -39.66 -23.84 0.08
C THR A 537 -39.02 -24.37 1.36
N VAL A 538 -38.34 -23.51 2.13
CA VAL A 538 -37.76 -23.87 3.43
C VAL A 538 -38.62 -23.28 4.56
N GLN A 539 -39.29 -24.15 5.32
CA GLN A 539 -39.83 -23.79 6.63
C GLN A 539 -38.73 -23.82 7.70
N GLY A 540 -38.94 -23.09 8.80
CA GLY A 540 -37.87 -22.76 9.74
C GLY A 540 -37.29 -23.96 10.52
N GLY A 541 -35.96 -23.95 10.70
CA GLY A 541 -35.22 -24.84 11.58
C GLY A 541 -33.85 -24.26 11.91
N THR A 542 -33.44 -24.29 13.18
CA THR A 542 -32.19 -23.69 13.65
C THR A 542 -31.01 -24.61 13.34
N VAL A 543 -30.05 -24.18 12.52
CA VAL A 543 -28.85 -24.96 12.21
C VAL A 543 -27.73 -24.62 13.20
N GLN A 544 -27.41 -25.55 14.11
CA GLN A 544 -26.11 -25.55 14.80
C GLN A 544 -25.08 -26.29 13.93
N ALA A 545 -23.95 -25.64 13.64
CA ALA A 545 -22.85 -26.23 12.90
C ALA A 545 -21.93 -27.04 13.82
N SER A 546 -22.17 -28.35 13.94
CA SER A 546 -21.16 -29.27 14.49
C SER A 546 -19.98 -29.43 13.52
N ASN A 547 -18.76 -29.48 14.05
CA ASN A 547 -17.47 -29.65 13.34
C ASN A 547 -16.85 -28.41 12.64
N GLY A 548 -16.61 -27.33 13.39
CA GLY A 548 -15.43 -26.45 13.22
C GLY A 548 -15.27 -25.63 11.93
N GLN A 549 -16.16 -25.81 10.94
CA GLN A 549 -16.30 -24.91 9.80
C GLN A 549 -17.19 -23.75 10.23
N ALA A 550 -16.61 -22.56 10.34
CA ALA A 550 -17.40 -21.33 10.41
C ALA A 550 -18.28 -21.17 9.15
N GLY A 551 -19.29 -20.30 9.24
CA GLY A 551 -20.41 -20.26 8.31
C GLY A 551 -19.99 -20.30 6.84
N SER A 552 -20.61 -21.17 6.05
CA SER A 552 -20.30 -21.36 4.63
C SER A 552 -20.78 -20.20 3.73
N GLY A 553 -20.79 -18.96 4.22
CA GLY A 553 -21.36 -17.79 3.54
C GLY A 553 -20.38 -16.66 3.27
N GLN A 554 -20.90 -15.49 2.90
CA GLN A 554 -20.09 -14.28 2.80
C GLN A 554 -20.25 -13.45 4.07
N GLY A 555 -19.27 -13.54 4.97
CA GLY A 555 -19.17 -12.64 6.12
C GLY A 555 -18.86 -11.20 5.69
N VAL A 556 -19.21 -10.23 6.53
CA VAL A 556 -18.93 -8.79 6.35
C VAL A 556 -18.58 -8.12 7.68
N THR A 557 -17.96 -6.94 7.61
CA THR A 557 -17.78 -6.02 8.75
C THR A 557 -17.95 -4.56 8.26
N ILE A 558 -17.65 -3.56 9.09
CA ILE A 558 -17.41 -2.17 8.67
C ILE A 558 -16.14 -1.68 9.35
N HIS A 559 -15.11 -1.37 8.57
CA HIS A 559 -14.03 -0.50 9.02
C HIS A 559 -14.35 0.96 8.67
N TRP A 560 -13.92 1.88 9.53
CA TRP A 560 -14.16 3.31 9.47
C TRP A 560 -12.88 4.01 9.01
N HIS A 561 -12.59 3.92 7.71
CA HIS A 561 -11.30 4.32 7.14
C HIS A 561 -10.92 5.75 7.53
N GLY A 562 -9.82 5.86 8.28
CA GLY A 562 -9.26 7.12 8.76
C GLY A 562 -10.03 7.78 9.89
N TYR A 563 -11.01 7.10 10.49
CA TYR A 563 -11.73 7.60 11.66
C TYR A 563 -11.24 6.91 12.92
N ASP A 564 -10.79 7.70 13.91
CA ASP A 564 -10.21 7.20 15.15
C ASP A 564 -11.31 6.76 16.14
N VAL A 565 -12.06 5.72 15.73
CA VAL A 565 -13.03 5.01 16.57
C VAL A 565 -12.34 4.29 17.74
N PRO A 566 -13.07 3.88 18.79
CA PRO A 566 -12.57 2.94 19.81
C PRO A 566 -12.29 1.55 19.21
N ALA A 567 -11.28 0.85 19.70
CA ALA A 567 -10.75 -0.36 19.05
C ALA A 567 -11.78 -1.47 18.79
N ALA A 568 -12.76 -1.70 19.66
CA ALA A 568 -13.80 -2.72 19.44
C ALA A 568 -14.72 -2.45 18.24
N GLU A 569 -14.68 -1.23 17.71
CA GLU A 569 -15.57 -0.71 16.68
C GLU A 569 -14.89 -0.67 15.29
N ASP A 570 -13.58 -1.00 15.22
CA ASP A 570 -12.70 -0.87 14.05
C ASP A 570 -13.01 -1.84 12.89
N GLY A 571 -13.82 -2.87 13.14
CA GLY A 571 -14.32 -3.74 12.08
C GLY A 571 -13.39 -4.85 11.59
N VAL A 572 -12.27 -5.11 12.26
CA VAL A 572 -11.26 -6.08 11.79
C VAL A 572 -11.62 -7.50 12.28
N PRO A 573 -11.98 -8.43 11.36
CA PRO A 573 -12.46 -9.76 11.70
C PRO A 573 -11.33 -10.63 12.26
N GLY A 574 -11.59 -11.29 13.39
CA GLY A 574 -10.61 -12.07 14.14
C GLY A 574 -9.64 -11.23 14.98
N VAL A 575 -9.83 -9.91 15.04
CA VAL A 575 -8.93 -8.99 15.76
C VAL A 575 -9.69 -8.07 16.70
N THR A 576 -10.69 -7.33 16.22
CA THR A 576 -11.51 -6.43 17.03
C THR A 576 -12.97 -6.87 17.13
N GLN A 577 -13.41 -7.73 16.21
CA GLN A 577 -14.68 -8.46 16.25
C GLN A 577 -14.59 -9.78 15.46
N ASP A 578 -15.63 -10.60 15.48
CA ASP A 578 -15.84 -11.65 14.46
C ASP A 578 -16.50 -11.11 13.19
N ALA A 579 -16.32 -11.79 12.06
CA ALA A 579 -17.05 -11.54 10.82
C ALA A 579 -18.56 -11.79 11.00
N ILE A 580 -19.39 -10.89 10.45
CA ILE A 580 -20.85 -10.95 10.57
C ILE A 580 -21.37 -11.83 9.44
N TRP A 581 -21.76 -13.07 9.75
CA TRP A 581 -22.22 -14.06 8.76
C TRP A 581 -23.65 -13.78 8.26
N PRO A 582 -24.09 -14.36 7.12
CA PRO A 582 -25.44 -14.18 6.60
C PRO A 582 -26.54 -14.40 7.65
N GLY A 583 -27.50 -13.47 7.72
CA GLY A 583 -28.56 -13.46 8.73
C GLY A 583 -28.18 -12.80 10.06
N GLN A 584 -26.90 -12.62 10.36
CA GLN A 584 -26.44 -11.95 11.59
C GLN A 584 -26.49 -10.41 11.46
N SER A 585 -26.24 -9.73 12.58
CA SER A 585 -26.14 -8.27 12.66
C SER A 585 -25.19 -7.83 13.79
N HIS A 586 -24.60 -6.64 13.65
CA HIS A 586 -23.70 -6.01 14.62
C HIS A 586 -24.11 -4.54 14.82
N VAL A 587 -23.70 -3.91 15.93
CA VAL A 587 -24.01 -2.51 16.22
C VAL A 587 -22.76 -1.76 16.64
N TYR A 588 -22.23 -0.96 15.71
CA TYR A 588 -21.10 -0.06 15.95
C TYR A 588 -21.55 1.20 16.69
N ARG A 589 -20.72 1.74 17.57
CA ARG A 589 -20.91 3.03 18.25
C ARG A 589 -19.61 3.80 18.37
N PHE A 590 -19.65 5.10 18.09
CA PHE A 590 -18.53 6.00 18.35
C PHE A 590 -19.02 7.44 18.47
N ARG A 591 -18.24 8.31 19.10
CA ARG A 591 -18.50 9.76 19.06
C ARG A 591 -17.86 10.33 17.80
N ALA A 592 -18.58 11.22 17.13
CA ALA A 592 -18.04 11.96 16.00
C ALA A 592 -17.18 13.15 16.51
N GLU A 593 -16.00 12.89 17.07
CA GLU A 593 -15.18 13.95 17.71
C GLU A 593 -14.37 14.77 16.71
N ASP A 594 -13.86 14.13 15.65
CA ASP A 594 -13.12 14.77 14.56
C ASP A 594 -14.03 15.09 13.37
N ALA A 595 -13.91 16.32 12.85
CA ALA A 595 -14.65 16.80 11.69
C ALA A 595 -13.80 16.66 10.42
N GLY A 596 -14.39 16.14 9.34
CA GLY A 596 -13.63 15.82 8.13
C GLY A 596 -14.35 14.91 7.14
N THR A 597 -13.58 14.47 6.14
CA THR A 597 -14.00 13.57 5.05
C THR A 597 -13.36 12.19 5.22
N TYR A 598 -14.20 11.19 5.43
CA TYR A 598 -13.83 9.80 5.70
C TYR A 598 -14.68 8.87 4.82
N TRP A 599 -14.46 7.57 4.94
CA TRP A 599 -15.28 6.58 4.26
C TRP A 599 -15.33 5.29 5.09
N TYR A 600 -16.17 4.35 4.68
CA TYR A 600 -16.36 3.10 5.39
C TYR A 600 -16.48 1.95 4.39
N HIS A 601 -15.95 0.78 4.73
CA HIS A 601 -15.99 -0.38 3.84
C HIS A 601 -16.04 -1.72 4.59
N SER A 602 -16.43 -2.79 3.91
CA SER A 602 -16.26 -4.13 4.46
C SER A 602 -14.78 -4.43 4.62
N HIS A 603 -14.39 -4.78 5.84
CA HIS A 603 -13.03 -5.18 6.20
C HIS A 603 -12.96 -6.70 6.45
N GLN A 604 -13.85 -7.45 5.80
CA GLN A 604 -13.80 -8.91 5.67
C GLN A 604 -13.70 -9.22 4.17
N ASN A 605 -12.65 -9.94 3.78
CA ASN A 605 -12.26 -10.26 2.41
C ASN A 605 -12.25 -8.99 1.52
N SER A 606 -11.58 -7.94 2.01
CA SER A 606 -11.61 -6.59 1.44
C SER A 606 -11.26 -6.54 -0.05
N SER A 607 -10.30 -7.36 -0.49
CA SER A 607 -9.85 -7.49 -1.88
C SER A 607 -10.93 -7.99 -2.84
N VAL A 608 -11.97 -8.65 -2.33
CA VAL A 608 -13.18 -9.06 -3.08
C VAL A 608 -14.37 -8.16 -2.76
N ALA A 609 -14.52 -7.74 -1.51
CA ALA A 609 -15.69 -7.02 -1.00
C ALA A 609 -15.76 -5.57 -1.48
N VAL A 610 -14.63 -4.84 -1.42
CA VAL A 610 -14.58 -3.41 -1.77
C VAL A 610 -14.73 -3.22 -3.29
N PRO A 611 -14.00 -3.94 -4.18
CA PRO A 611 -14.21 -3.85 -5.64
C PRO A 611 -15.58 -4.35 -6.14
N ARG A 612 -16.38 -4.96 -5.25
CA ARG A 612 -17.78 -5.33 -5.52
C ARG A 612 -18.80 -4.28 -5.07
N GLY A 613 -18.40 -3.26 -4.32
CA GLY A 613 -19.28 -2.18 -3.87
C GLY A 613 -19.63 -2.13 -2.38
N LEU A 614 -19.02 -2.96 -1.52
CA LEU A 614 -19.19 -2.82 -0.05
C LEU A 614 -18.31 -1.68 0.51
N PHE A 615 -18.61 -0.46 0.08
CA PHE A 615 -18.07 0.78 0.63
C PHE A 615 -19.13 1.89 0.59
N GLY A 616 -18.95 2.95 1.38
CA GLY A 616 -19.73 4.19 1.35
C GLY A 616 -18.95 5.33 2.01
N LEU A 617 -19.52 6.54 2.06
CA LEU A 617 -18.80 7.74 2.53
C LEU A 617 -19.28 8.19 3.92
N LEU A 618 -18.36 8.74 4.73
CA LEU A 618 -18.63 9.31 6.05
C LEU A 618 -18.19 10.78 6.05
N VAL A 619 -19.10 11.70 6.35
CA VAL A 619 -18.79 13.12 6.50
C VAL A 619 -19.19 13.56 7.90
N VAL A 620 -18.22 14.06 8.66
CA VAL A 620 -18.47 14.70 9.95
C VAL A 620 -18.40 16.21 9.76
N ASP A 621 -19.56 16.85 9.78
CA ASP A 621 -19.69 18.30 9.69
C ASP A 621 -19.13 18.97 10.95
N PRO A 622 -18.30 20.03 10.83
CA PRO A 622 -17.73 20.71 11.99
C PRO A 622 -18.79 21.29 12.95
N ALA A 623 -18.40 21.45 14.21
CA ALA A 623 -19.27 22.06 15.23
C ALA A 623 -19.64 23.51 14.86
N ALA A 624 -18.74 24.26 14.23
CA ALA A 624 -18.99 25.56 13.61
C ALA A 624 -19.48 25.40 12.15
N PRO A 625 -20.37 26.27 11.63
CA PRO A 625 -20.74 26.24 10.21
C PRO A 625 -19.53 26.44 9.30
N ALA A 626 -19.40 25.60 8.28
CA ALA A 626 -18.40 25.76 7.23
C ALA A 626 -18.65 27.04 6.41
N PRO A 627 -17.60 27.74 5.91
CA PRO A 627 -17.77 28.91 5.07
C PRO A 627 -18.30 28.60 3.66
N GLU A 628 -18.18 27.37 3.18
CA GLU A 628 -18.66 26.94 1.87
C GLU A 628 -20.19 26.89 1.80
N SER A 629 -20.75 27.40 0.71
CA SER A 629 -22.19 27.39 0.42
C SER A 629 -22.65 26.16 -0.36
N GLU A 630 -21.71 25.47 -1.01
CA GLU A 630 -21.91 24.22 -1.75
C GLU A 630 -20.86 23.21 -1.24
N ASP A 631 -21.25 21.99 -0.88
CA ASP A 631 -20.35 20.99 -0.30
C ASP A 631 -20.72 19.57 -0.77
N HIS A 632 -20.00 19.09 -1.78
CA HIS A 632 -20.29 17.83 -2.49
C HIS A 632 -19.27 16.74 -2.16
N VAL A 633 -19.77 15.51 -2.01
CA VAL A 633 -18.96 14.33 -1.67
C VAL A 633 -18.79 13.43 -2.89
N LEU A 634 -17.54 13.17 -3.28
CA LEU A 634 -17.18 12.49 -4.53
C LEU A 634 -16.49 11.16 -4.26
N ALA A 635 -17.08 10.04 -4.67
CA ALA A 635 -16.41 8.73 -4.62
C ALA A 635 -15.83 8.35 -5.99
N LEU A 636 -14.54 8.00 -6.01
CA LEU A 636 -13.84 7.43 -7.16
C LEU A 636 -13.69 5.91 -6.96
N HIS A 637 -14.10 5.12 -7.95
CA HIS A 637 -14.05 3.65 -7.88
C HIS A 637 -14.05 2.99 -9.27
N THR A 638 -13.30 1.89 -9.46
CA THR A 638 -13.27 1.13 -10.72
C THR A 638 -14.08 -0.16 -10.63
N PHE A 639 -15.20 -0.23 -11.36
CA PHE A 639 -15.94 -1.48 -11.53
C PHE A 639 -15.35 -2.28 -12.70
N GLY A 640 -14.62 -3.36 -12.36
CA GLY A 640 -13.92 -4.21 -13.32
C GLY A 640 -12.73 -3.47 -13.98
N SER A 641 -12.97 -2.86 -15.14
CA SER A 641 -12.00 -2.03 -15.87
C SER A 641 -12.50 -0.61 -16.16
N ARG A 642 -13.62 -0.20 -15.56
CA ARG A 642 -14.28 1.08 -15.82
C ARG A 642 -14.17 2.01 -14.60
N PRO A 643 -13.34 3.06 -14.65
CA PRO A 643 -13.28 4.06 -13.59
C PRO A 643 -14.57 4.88 -13.58
N THR A 644 -15.16 5.04 -12.40
CA THR A 644 -16.44 5.74 -12.19
C THR A 644 -16.30 6.90 -11.22
N LEU A 645 -17.26 7.82 -11.30
CA LEU A 645 -17.49 8.87 -10.30
C LEU A 645 -18.92 8.74 -9.75
N SER A 646 -19.07 8.82 -8.44
CA SER A 646 -20.33 9.12 -7.75
C SER A 646 -20.26 10.54 -7.18
N VAL A 647 -21.40 11.24 -7.19
CA VAL A 647 -21.58 12.57 -6.57
C VAL A 647 -22.70 12.44 -5.55
N ASP A 648 -22.46 12.84 -4.29
CA ASP A 648 -23.43 12.87 -3.19
C ASP A 648 -24.16 11.53 -2.95
N GLY A 649 -23.47 10.42 -3.24
CA GLY A 649 -24.00 9.05 -3.12
C GLY A 649 -24.86 8.58 -4.29
N ALA A 650 -25.01 9.38 -5.36
CA ALA A 650 -25.71 8.96 -6.57
C ALA A 650 -25.03 7.75 -7.24
N ALA A 651 -25.77 7.02 -8.08
CA ALA A 651 -25.25 5.84 -8.77
C ALA A 651 -24.01 6.18 -9.63
N PRO A 652 -22.98 5.30 -9.67
CA PRO A 652 -21.69 5.60 -10.29
C PRO A 652 -21.78 5.76 -11.81
N SER A 653 -21.17 6.82 -12.33
CA SER A 653 -21.07 7.11 -13.76
C SER A 653 -19.66 6.83 -14.30
N ASP A 654 -19.57 5.97 -15.32
CA ASP A 654 -18.37 5.83 -16.16
C ASP A 654 -18.28 6.94 -17.23
N LEU A 655 -19.40 7.59 -17.56
CA LEU A 655 -19.48 8.78 -18.39
C LEU A 655 -19.21 10.09 -17.60
N LEU A 656 -18.98 11.19 -18.33
CA LEU A 656 -18.79 12.53 -17.77
C LEU A 656 -20.01 12.97 -16.95
N THR A 657 -19.83 13.20 -15.66
CA THR A 657 -20.86 13.75 -14.78
C THR A 657 -20.95 15.27 -14.97
N ARG A 658 -22.15 15.84 -14.81
CA ARG A 658 -22.41 17.28 -14.93
C ARG A 658 -23.08 17.82 -13.67
N LEU A 659 -22.61 18.98 -13.21
CA LEU A 659 -23.14 19.71 -12.06
C LEU A 659 -23.32 21.18 -12.43
N THR A 660 -24.29 21.85 -11.82
CA THR A 660 -24.56 23.27 -12.05
C THR A 660 -24.56 23.99 -10.71
N LEU A 661 -23.64 24.94 -10.53
CA LEU A 661 -23.44 25.69 -9.28
C LEU A 661 -23.52 27.19 -9.56
N ALA A 662 -24.02 27.96 -8.59
CA ALA A 662 -24.14 29.42 -8.73
C ALA A 662 -22.75 30.09 -8.83
N PRO A 663 -22.46 30.90 -9.87
CA PRO A 663 -21.23 31.68 -9.94
C PRO A 663 -21.08 32.58 -8.70
N GLY A 664 -19.88 32.62 -8.12
CA GLY A 664 -19.59 33.31 -6.86
C GLY A 664 -19.87 32.48 -5.60
N ALA A 665 -20.49 31.30 -5.70
CA ALA A 665 -20.60 30.38 -4.57
C ALA A 665 -19.20 29.92 -4.09
N ARG A 666 -19.06 29.67 -2.78
CA ARG A 666 -17.87 29.01 -2.22
C ARG A 666 -18.15 27.51 -2.18
N THR A 667 -17.34 26.71 -2.87
CA THR A 667 -17.58 25.28 -3.05
C THR A 667 -16.47 24.45 -2.44
N ARG A 668 -16.85 23.38 -1.74
CA ARG A 668 -16.00 22.25 -1.35
C ARG A 668 -16.35 21.02 -2.20
N LEU A 669 -15.33 20.35 -2.74
CA LEU A 669 -15.43 19.02 -3.36
C LEU A 669 -14.60 18.05 -2.52
N ARG A 670 -15.26 17.17 -1.77
CA ARG A 670 -14.64 16.16 -0.92
C ARG A 670 -14.31 14.92 -1.74
N VAL A 671 -13.09 14.80 -2.25
CA VAL A 671 -12.71 13.74 -3.19
C VAL A 671 -12.12 12.55 -2.45
N VAL A 672 -12.80 11.40 -2.56
CA VAL A 672 -12.45 10.14 -1.88
C VAL A 672 -12.04 9.09 -2.92
N ASN A 673 -10.83 8.54 -2.78
CA ASN A 673 -10.38 7.42 -3.60
C ASN A 673 -10.72 6.08 -2.95
N THR A 674 -11.89 5.52 -3.28
CA THR A 674 -12.36 4.22 -2.78
C THR A 674 -11.85 3.02 -3.60
N ASP A 675 -10.86 3.25 -4.47
CA ASP A 675 -10.20 2.23 -5.30
C ASP A 675 -8.99 1.61 -4.58
N THR A 676 -8.44 0.53 -5.12
CA THR A 676 -7.21 -0.12 -4.63
C THR A 676 -5.94 0.51 -5.18
N ARG A 677 -6.03 1.52 -6.05
CA ARG A 677 -4.86 2.16 -6.68
C ARG A 677 -4.89 3.68 -6.54
N PRO A 678 -3.71 4.34 -6.47
CA PRO A 678 -3.62 5.78 -6.52
C PRO A 678 -4.14 6.36 -7.84
N VAL A 679 -4.71 7.56 -7.77
CA VAL A 679 -5.27 8.31 -8.90
C VAL A 679 -4.66 9.70 -8.98
N VAL A 680 -4.36 10.16 -10.20
CA VAL A 680 -3.96 11.56 -10.45
C VAL A 680 -5.21 12.36 -10.79
N LEU A 681 -5.48 13.42 -10.03
CA LEU A 681 -6.56 14.36 -10.28
C LEU A 681 -6.03 15.61 -10.99
N GLY A 682 -6.89 16.23 -11.80
CA GLY A 682 -6.64 17.55 -12.38
C GLY A 682 -7.89 18.42 -12.28
N LEU A 683 -7.80 19.57 -11.62
CA LEU A 683 -8.87 20.57 -11.58
C LEU A 683 -8.44 21.78 -12.42
N SER A 684 -9.26 22.20 -13.38
CA SER A 684 -8.96 23.32 -14.28
C SER A 684 -10.20 24.18 -14.58
N GLY A 685 -9.96 25.44 -14.99
CA GLY A 685 -10.99 26.47 -15.14
C GLY A 685 -11.17 27.36 -13.90
N VAL A 686 -10.56 27.00 -12.76
CA VAL A 686 -10.57 27.79 -11.52
C VAL A 686 -9.29 27.55 -10.69
N PRO A 687 -8.73 28.58 -10.03
CA PRO A 687 -7.76 28.38 -8.95
C PRO A 687 -8.42 27.75 -7.72
N TYR A 688 -7.70 26.88 -7.02
CA TYR A 688 -8.25 26.10 -5.91
C TYR A 688 -7.24 25.87 -4.78
N ARG A 689 -7.70 25.37 -3.64
CA ARG A 689 -6.86 24.94 -2.49
C ARG A 689 -7.18 23.52 -2.10
N ILE A 690 -6.21 22.82 -1.53
CA ILE A 690 -6.45 21.57 -0.78
C ILE A 690 -6.72 22.01 0.67
N ALA A 691 -7.99 22.08 1.06
CA ALA A 691 -8.37 22.59 2.38
C ALA A 691 -8.15 21.55 3.49
N ALA A 692 -8.39 20.26 3.19
CA ALA A 692 -8.12 19.15 4.10
C ALA A 692 -7.55 17.94 3.34
N VAL A 693 -6.79 17.12 4.06
CA VAL A 693 -6.15 15.87 3.63
C VAL A 693 -6.52 14.78 4.62
N ASP A 694 -7.03 13.64 4.15
CA ASP A 694 -7.40 12.50 5.00
C ASP A 694 -8.32 12.90 6.20
N GLY A 695 -9.15 13.92 6.00
CA GLY A 695 -10.04 14.48 7.02
C GLY A 695 -9.47 15.67 7.80
N GLY A 696 -8.15 15.78 7.98
CA GLY A 696 -7.52 16.88 8.70
C GLY A 696 -7.29 18.14 7.85
N ASP A 697 -7.64 19.31 8.39
CA ASP A 697 -7.38 20.62 7.76
C ASP A 697 -5.88 20.85 7.47
N VAL A 698 -5.58 21.50 6.34
CA VAL A 698 -4.23 21.90 5.93
C VAL A 698 -3.93 23.32 6.43
N PRO A 699 -3.02 23.51 7.41
CA PRO A 699 -2.70 24.83 7.93
C PRO A 699 -2.07 25.70 6.83
N GLY A 700 -2.63 26.88 6.57
CA GLY A 700 -2.07 27.82 5.58
C GLY A 700 -2.03 27.28 4.14
N ALA A 701 -3.04 26.53 3.73
CA ALA A 701 -3.24 26.09 2.34
C ALA A 701 -3.20 27.28 1.35
N THR A 702 -2.39 27.15 0.29
CA THR A 702 -2.18 28.20 -0.73
C THR A 702 -2.92 27.90 -2.03
N ASP A 703 -3.27 28.94 -2.79
CA ASP A 703 -3.89 28.76 -4.10
C ASP A 703 -2.99 27.99 -5.09
N LEU A 704 -3.63 27.11 -5.87
CA LEU A 704 -3.08 26.28 -6.93
C LEU A 704 -3.84 26.61 -8.22
N ASP A 705 -3.12 26.73 -9.34
CA ASP A 705 -3.71 26.90 -10.67
C ASP A 705 -3.05 25.91 -11.65
N GLY A 706 -3.86 25.24 -12.46
CA GLY A 706 -3.46 24.22 -13.44
C GLY A 706 -2.69 22.99 -12.91
N ALA A 707 -2.38 22.94 -11.61
CA ALA A 707 -1.63 21.86 -10.96
C ALA A 707 -2.48 20.58 -10.85
N ARG A 708 -1.79 19.44 -10.77
CA ARG A 708 -2.41 18.12 -10.58
C ARG A 708 -2.14 17.58 -9.19
N LEU A 709 -3.04 16.74 -8.69
CA LEU A 709 -2.95 16.15 -7.36
C LEU A 709 -2.72 14.65 -7.50
N HIS A 710 -1.84 14.09 -6.67
CA HIS A 710 -1.70 12.64 -6.55
C HIS A 710 -2.43 12.20 -5.29
N LEU A 711 -3.45 11.34 -5.44
CA LEU A 711 -4.32 10.87 -4.36
C LEU A 711 -4.13 9.35 -4.18
N ALA A 712 -3.69 8.92 -3.00
CA ALA A 712 -3.44 7.53 -2.67
C ALA A 712 -4.72 6.67 -2.73
N ALA A 713 -4.60 5.35 -2.83
CA ALA A 713 -5.74 4.44 -2.57
C ALA A 713 -6.20 4.64 -1.11
N GLY A 714 -7.50 4.83 -0.85
CA GLY A 714 -8.04 5.15 0.48
C GLY A 714 -7.87 6.61 0.95
N GLY A 715 -7.05 7.41 0.25
CA GLY A 715 -6.79 8.81 0.58
C GLY A 715 -7.94 9.76 0.23
N ARG A 716 -8.01 10.91 0.91
CA ARG A 716 -9.01 11.97 0.68
C ARG A 716 -8.39 13.36 0.53
N TYR A 717 -8.94 14.18 -0.37
CA TYR A 717 -8.67 15.62 -0.45
C TYR A 717 -9.97 16.42 -0.53
N ASP A 718 -10.13 17.41 0.36
CA ASP A 718 -11.17 18.43 0.24
C ASP A 718 -10.65 19.60 -0.59
N LEU A 719 -11.21 19.80 -1.79
CA LEU A 719 -10.80 20.85 -2.71
C LEU A 719 -11.76 22.03 -2.61
N THR A 720 -11.23 23.23 -2.31
CA THR A 720 -12.07 24.44 -2.15
C THR A 720 -11.74 25.51 -3.18
N PHE A 721 -12.77 26.11 -3.77
CA PHE A 721 -12.66 27.23 -4.72
C PHE A 721 -13.92 28.11 -4.69
N THR A 722 -13.87 29.26 -5.38
CA THR A 722 -15.07 30.08 -5.66
C THR A 722 -15.51 29.80 -7.09
N VAL A 723 -16.78 29.43 -7.29
CA VAL A 723 -17.31 29.05 -8.61
C VAL A 723 -17.17 30.21 -9.61
N PRO A 724 -16.45 30.03 -10.74
CA PRO A 724 -16.31 31.08 -11.74
C PRO A 724 -17.58 31.21 -12.60
N SER A 725 -17.63 32.24 -13.44
CA SER A 725 -18.64 32.37 -14.49
C SER A 725 -18.44 31.40 -15.67
N GLY A 726 -17.24 30.83 -15.78
CA GLY A 726 -16.88 29.82 -16.79
C GLY A 726 -17.08 28.37 -16.32
N PRO A 727 -16.78 27.40 -17.20
CA PRO A 727 -16.80 25.97 -16.85
C PRO A 727 -15.57 25.54 -16.04
N VAL A 728 -15.74 24.60 -15.12
CA VAL A 728 -14.67 23.96 -14.33
C VAL A 728 -14.67 22.46 -14.58
N LEU A 729 -13.50 21.87 -14.84
CA LEU A 729 -13.32 20.45 -15.13
C LEU A 729 -12.48 19.76 -14.06
N LEU A 730 -12.98 18.65 -13.52
CA LEU A 730 -12.21 17.66 -12.77
C LEU A 730 -11.94 16.44 -13.67
N THR A 731 -10.67 16.07 -13.83
CA THR A 731 -10.24 14.83 -14.48
C THR A 731 -9.73 13.80 -13.48
N THR A 732 -9.89 12.52 -13.82
CA THR A 732 -9.39 11.35 -13.09
C THR A 732 -8.48 10.57 -14.02
N GLY A 733 -7.17 10.67 -13.81
CA GLY A 733 -6.18 10.43 -14.87
C GLY A 733 -6.46 11.34 -16.07
N ASP A 734 -6.37 10.78 -17.27
CA ASP A 734 -6.68 11.48 -18.53
C ASP A 734 -8.19 11.58 -18.83
N ARG A 735 -9.07 11.00 -18.00
CA ARG A 735 -10.53 10.96 -18.21
C ARG A 735 -11.23 12.18 -17.60
N PRO A 736 -12.02 12.97 -18.37
CA PRO A 736 -13.01 13.90 -17.84
C PRO A 736 -14.02 13.20 -16.92
N ALA A 737 -14.10 13.60 -15.65
CA ALA A 737 -14.94 12.94 -14.64
C ALA A 737 -16.15 13.78 -14.25
N LEU A 738 -15.95 15.07 -13.96
CA LEU A 738 -17.00 16.03 -13.59
C LEU A 738 -16.77 17.36 -14.32
N LEU A 739 -17.81 17.87 -14.98
CA LEU A 739 -17.86 19.21 -15.54
C LEU A 739 -18.89 20.04 -14.78
N ILE A 740 -18.42 21.10 -14.13
CA ILE A 740 -19.25 22.06 -13.40
C ILE A 740 -19.48 23.28 -14.30
N ASN A 741 -20.74 23.60 -14.56
CA ASN A 741 -21.20 24.67 -15.44
C ASN A 741 -20.78 24.53 -16.93
N GLY A 742 -21.61 25.09 -17.82
CA GLY A 742 -21.32 25.20 -19.25
C GLY A 742 -21.40 23.91 -20.10
N PRO A 743 -21.56 24.03 -21.44
CA PRO A 743 -21.56 22.88 -22.34
C PRO A 743 -20.13 22.40 -22.67
N ALA A 744 -19.18 23.32 -22.83
CA ALA A 744 -17.81 23.07 -23.27
C ALA A 744 -16.87 22.80 -22.08
N MET A 745 -15.92 21.89 -22.27
CA MET A 745 -14.87 21.60 -21.29
C MET A 745 -13.70 22.58 -21.44
N PRO A 746 -13.14 23.15 -20.35
CA PRO A 746 -11.83 23.78 -20.39
C PRO A 746 -10.73 22.73 -20.64
N PRO A 747 -9.50 23.13 -21.03
CA PRO A 747 -8.37 22.22 -21.15
C PRO A 747 -8.09 21.49 -19.82
N PRO A 748 -7.75 20.19 -19.81
CA PRO A 748 -7.32 19.49 -18.61
C PRO A 748 -6.12 20.14 -17.91
N ALA A 749 -6.04 19.98 -16.59
CA ALA A 749 -4.93 20.49 -15.79
C ALA A 749 -3.60 19.84 -16.21
N ALA A 750 -2.69 20.63 -16.80
CA ALA A 750 -1.45 20.14 -17.41
C ALA A 750 -0.19 20.40 -16.54
N GLY A 751 -0.35 21.00 -15.37
CA GLY A 751 0.74 21.42 -14.49
C GLY A 751 1.52 20.26 -13.82
N PRO A 752 2.52 20.61 -12.99
CA PRO A 752 3.20 19.62 -12.15
C PRO A 752 2.23 18.97 -11.18
N ILE A 753 2.61 17.78 -10.69
CA ILE A 753 1.94 17.16 -9.54
C ILE A 753 2.40 17.88 -8.28
N VAL A 754 1.45 18.27 -7.42
CA VAL A 754 1.73 18.90 -6.12
C VAL A 754 2.44 17.91 -5.20
N ASP A 755 3.55 18.35 -4.60
CA ASP A 755 4.20 17.62 -3.51
C ASP A 755 3.42 17.86 -2.21
N ILE A 756 2.45 16.98 -1.91
CA ILE A 756 1.58 17.12 -0.73
C ILE A 756 2.38 17.17 0.57
N THR A 757 3.54 16.49 0.64
CA THR A 757 4.41 16.54 1.83
C THR A 757 5.06 17.90 2.06
N ARG A 758 4.88 18.85 1.13
CA ARG A 758 5.43 20.21 1.19
C ARG A 758 4.38 21.31 0.99
N TYR A 759 3.10 20.93 0.93
CA TYR A 759 1.98 21.86 0.81
C TYR A 759 1.49 22.32 2.20
N GLY A 760 0.90 23.52 2.26
CA GLY A 760 0.56 24.19 3.51
C GLY A 760 1.79 24.74 4.26
N SER A 761 1.57 25.09 5.53
CA SER A 761 2.57 25.60 6.47
C SER A 761 3.11 24.50 7.35
N ALA A 762 4.36 24.63 7.80
CA ALA A 762 5.00 23.63 8.65
C ALA A 762 4.39 23.56 10.06
N ALA A 763 3.87 22.40 10.44
CA ALA A 763 3.42 22.09 11.78
C ALA A 763 4.61 21.82 12.72
N ALA A 764 4.38 21.96 14.03
CA ALA A 764 5.34 21.51 15.03
C ALA A 764 5.45 19.98 15.04
N LEU A 765 6.66 19.46 14.86
CA LEU A 765 6.98 18.03 14.87
C LEU A 765 7.72 17.63 16.16
N PRO A 766 7.55 16.38 16.65
CA PRO A 766 8.28 15.91 17.83
C PRO A 766 9.80 15.95 17.62
N ALA A 767 10.51 16.60 18.54
CA ALA A 767 11.98 16.69 18.51
C ALA A 767 12.69 15.46 19.09
N ARG A 768 11.93 14.51 19.66
CA ARG A 768 12.38 13.24 20.25
C ARG A 768 11.29 12.18 20.02
N PHE A 769 11.71 10.92 20.05
CA PHE A 769 10.82 9.76 19.95
C PHE A 769 11.22 8.73 21.01
N ASP A 770 10.24 8.10 21.64
CA ASP A 770 10.46 7.05 22.65
C ASP A 770 10.87 5.73 22.01
N ARG A 771 10.53 5.52 20.74
CA ARG A 771 10.89 4.36 19.94
C ARG A 771 11.15 4.73 18.49
N GLU A 772 12.07 3.99 17.87
CA GLU A 772 12.24 3.98 16.42
C GLU A 772 11.98 2.57 15.87
N THR A 773 11.45 2.49 14.65
CA THR A 773 11.29 1.24 13.90
C THR A 773 11.51 1.47 12.41
N THR A 774 11.66 0.39 11.65
CA THR A 774 11.80 0.44 10.18
C THR A 774 10.98 -0.68 9.55
N TRP A 775 10.22 -0.32 8.52
CA TRP A 775 9.38 -1.22 7.73
C TRP A 775 9.91 -1.23 6.29
N VAL A 776 10.57 -2.32 5.90
CA VAL A 776 11.02 -2.53 4.52
C VAL A 776 9.94 -3.29 3.76
N LEU A 777 9.28 -2.59 2.85
CA LEU A 777 8.23 -3.09 1.97
C LEU A 777 8.87 -3.72 0.72
N ASP A 778 8.50 -4.96 0.41
CA ASP A 778 9.07 -5.69 -0.74
C ASP A 778 8.21 -6.89 -1.18
N LYS A 779 8.47 -7.43 -2.38
CA LYS A 779 7.77 -8.58 -2.97
C LYS A 779 8.68 -9.81 -3.07
N THR A 780 8.63 -10.74 -2.11
CA THR A 780 9.60 -11.86 -2.01
C THR A 780 8.97 -13.20 -1.65
N LEU A 781 9.75 -14.29 -1.73
CA LEU A 781 9.25 -15.63 -1.40
C LEU A 781 9.12 -15.77 0.13
N ALA A 782 7.88 -15.77 0.62
CA ALA A 782 7.56 -15.95 2.04
C ALA A 782 6.65 -17.16 2.26
N VAL A 783 6.59 -17.65 3.50
CA VAL A 783 5.63 -18.68 3.90
C VAL A 783 4.35 -18.00 4.36
N SER A 784 3.22 -18.35 3.74
CA SER A 784 1.88 -17.96 4.17
C SER A 784 0.91 -19.12 3.92
N GLY A 785 -0.02 -19.37 4.86
CA GLY A 785 -0.86 -20.57 4.84
C GLY A 785 -0.06 -21.88 4.84
N GLY A 786 1.13 -21.91 5.44
CA GLY A 786 2.04 -23.07 5.48
C GLY A 786 2.76 -23.38 4.16
N LEU A 787 2.56 -22.60 3.10
CA LEU A 787 3.16 -22.82 1.78
C LEU A 787 4.05 -21.63 1.35
N PRO A 788 5.14 -21.87 0.60
CA PRO A 788 5.94 -20.80 0.02
C PRO A 788 5.18 -20.14 -1.14
N ARG A 789 5.03 -18.81 -1.09
CA ARG A 789 4.37 -17.99 -2.12
C ARG A 789 5.20 -16.73 -2.38
N LEU A 790 5.13 -16.20 -3.60
CA LEU A 790 5.60 -14.84 -3.86
C LEU A 790 4.57 -13.89 -3.22
N ALA A 791 4.98 -13.26 -2.12
CA ALA A 791 4.12 -12.49 -1.24
C ALA A 791 4.54 -11.03 -1.24
N GLN A 792 3.61 -10.14 -0.89
CA GLN A 792 3.97 -8.79 -0.45
C GLN A 792 4.36 -8.88 1.03
N THR A 793 5.47 -8.23 1.39
CA THR A 793 6.17 -8.48 2.66
C THR A 793 6.60 -7.21 3.36
N VAL A 794 6.56 -7.24 4.69
CA VAL A 794 7.19 -6.25 5.57
C VAL A 794 8.37 -6.92 6.27
N ASN A 795 9.57 -6.36 6.13
CA ASN A 795 10.81 -6.90 6.69
C ASN A 795 11.05 -8.39 6.33
N GLY A 796 10.72 -8.79 5.10
CA GLY A 796 10.87 -10.16 4.58
C GLY A 796 9.88 -11.17 5.15
N LYS A 797 8.83 -10.72 5.82
CA LYS A 797 7.73 -11.54 6.33
C LYS A 797 6.43 -11.17 5.63
N ALA A 798 5.61 -12.17 5.37
CA ALA A 798 4.22 -12.03 4.95
C ALA A 798 3.31 -12.43 6.10
N TRP A 799 2.11 -11.86 6.15
CA TRP A 799 1.03 -12.26 7.04
C TRP A 799 0.80 -13.79 7.08
N PRO A 800 0.59 -14.42 8.27
CA PRO A 800 0.55 -13.83 9.62
C PRO A 800 1.91 -13.73 10.32
N ASN A 801 3.03 -13.88 9.60
CA ASN A 801 4.37 -14.00 10.17
C ASN A 801 5.12 -12.66 10.34
N ILE A 802 4.46 -11.52 10.14
CA ILE A 802 5.02 -10.18 10.39
C ILE A 802 4.92 -9.89 11.90
N PRO A 803 6.01 -9.63 12.63
CA PRO A 803 5.94 -9.41 14.06
C PRO A 803 5.20 -8.11 14.43
N THR A 804 4.09 -8.25 15.17
CA THR A 804 3.31 -7.15 15.77
C THR A 804 4.21 -6.24 16.61
N PRO A 805 4.39 -4.95 16.27
CA PRO A 805 5.01 -4.00 17.17
C PRO A 805 4.07 -3.74 18.35
N VAL A 806 4.62 -3.82 19.57
CA VAL A 806 3.89 -3.52 20.82
C VAL A 806 4.29 -2.12 21.32
N VAL A 807 3.33 -1.27 21.65
CA VAL A 807 3.52 0.12 22.11
C VAL A 807 2.85 0.40 23.46
N ARG A 808 3.25 1.48 24.14
CA ARG A 808 2.54 2.00 25.33
C ARG A 808 1.63 3.15 24.96
N GLN A 809 0.56 3.35 25.73
CA GLN A 809 -0.25 4.56 25.58
C GLN A 809 0.59 5.82 25.86
N GLY A 810 0.41 6.84 25.03
CA GLY A 810 1.22 8.07 24.99
C GLY A 810 2.59 7.93 24.33
N GLN A 811 2.98 6.74 23.85
CA GLN A 811 4.32 6.53 23.28
C GLN A 811 4.48 7.18 21.90
N THR A 812 5.57 7.92 21.70
CA THR A 812 5.93 8.49 20.40
C THR A 812 6.84 7.54 19.63
N VAL A 813 6.45 7.21 18.39
CA VAL A 813 7.17 6.24 17.54
C VAL A 813 7.55 6.87 16.21
N ARG A 814 8.86 6.94 15.91
CA ARG A 814 9.34 7.23 14.55
C ARG A 814 9.35 5.94 13.73
N ILE A 815 8.57 5.92 12.67
CA ILE A 815 8.45 4.82 11.72
C ILE A 815 9.14 5.23 10.42
N ARG A 816 10.17 4.48 10.01
CA ARG A 816 10.85 4.65 8.72
C ARG A 816 10.32 3.59 7.74
N VAL A 817 9.52 4.01 6.76
CA VAL A 817 8.96 3.11 5.75
C VAL A 817 9.79 3.19 4.47
N VAL A 818 10.19 2.05 3.91
CA VAL A 818 11.16 1.95 2.82
C VAL A 818 10.68 0.96 1.78
N ASN A 819 10.44 1.40 0.55
CA ASN A 819 9.93 0.50 -0.50
C ASN A 819 11.05 -0.01 -1.42
N ARG A 820 11.52 -1.24 -1.14
CA ARG A 820 12.54 -1.96 -1.93
C ARG A 820 11.96 -2.62 -3.18
N GLY A 821 10.63 -2.80 -3.22
CA GLY A 821 9.90 -3.46 -4.29
C GLY A 821 9.77 -2.62 -5.56
N THR A 822 8.97 -3.13 -6.50
CA THR A 822 8.64 -2.49 -7.79
C THR A 822 7.26 -1.84 -7.81
N ASP A 823 6.47 -2.07 -6.77
CA ASP A 823 5.05 -1.76 -6.72
C ASP A 823 4.84 -0.60 -5.72
N THR A 824 3.88 0.30 -5.94
CA THR A 824 3.59 1.37 -4.98
C THR A 824 2.75 0.83 -3.82
N HIS A 825 3.05 1.29 -2.60
CA HIS A 825 2.35 0.86 -1.39
C HIS A 825 1.73 2.06 -0.67
N PRO A 826 0.43 2.35 -0.86
CA PRO A 826 -0.32 3.21 0.04
C PRO A 826 -0.41 2.51 1.39
N MET A 827 0.27 3.03 2.42
CA MET A 827 0.29 2.44 3.75
C MET A 827 -0.77 3.08 4.64
N HIS A 828 -1.62 2.24 5.24
CA HIS A 828 -2.72 2.63 6.13
C HIS A 828 -2.58 1.96 7.50
N PRO A 829 -2.21 2.69 8.57
CA PRO A 829 -2.41 2.27 9.96
C PRO A 829 -3.80 2.67 10.46
N HIS A 830 -4.49 1.75 11.14
CA HIS A 830 -5.82 2.00 11.72
C HIS A 830 -5.73 2.81 13.02
N GLY A 831 -6.80 3.57 13.30
CA GLY A 831 -7.04 4.24 14.59
C GLY A 831 -6.03 5.30 15.01
N HIS A 832 -5.12 5.71 14.10
CA HIS A 832 -4.14 6.77 14.32
C HIS A 832 -3.76 7.43 12.98
N HIS A 833 -3.78 8.77 12.95
CA HIS A 833 -3.11 9.52 11.88
C HIS A 833 -1.60 9.63 12.15
N VAL A 834 -0.78 9.43 11.12
CA VAL A 834 0.68 9.63 11.22
C VAL A 834 1.08 11.01 10.68
N ARG A 835 1.99 11.70 11.39
CA ARG A 835 2.57 12.98 10.90
C ARG A 835 3.77 12.72 10.01
N ILE A 836 3.75 13.24 8.78
CA ILE A 836 4.86 13.07 7.84
C ILE A 836 6.06 13.92 8.27
N LEU A 837 7.20 13.30 8.60
CA LEU A 837 8.42 13.98 9.05
C LEU A 837 9.33 14.33 7.87
N SER A 838 9.61 13.34 7.01
CA SER A 838 10.47 13.50 5.85
C SER A 838 10.09 12.52 4.73
N ARG A 839 10.40 12.92 3.48
CA ARG A 839 10.32 12.05 2.31
C ARG A 839 11.64 12.13 1.55
N ASN A 840 12.29 10.99 1.36
CA ASN A 840 13.62 10.85 0.76
C ASN A 840 14.69 11.75 1.43
N GLY A 841 14.57 11.95 2.75
CA GLY A 841 15.43 12.84 3.53
C GLY A 841 15.14 14.35 3.37
N VAL A 842 14.13 14.73 2.59
CA VAL A 842 13.63 16.11 2.51
C VAL A 842 12.57 16.30 3.59
N PRO A 843 12.71 17.28 4.51
CA PRO A 843 11.71 17.55 5.54
C PRO A 843 10.35 17.93 4.94
N ALA A 844 9.29 17.45 5.58
CA ALA A 844 7.90 17.69 5.21
C ALA A 844 7.25 18.81 6.04
N THR A 845 6.05 19.25 5.66
CA THR A 845 5.23 20.23 6.42
C THR A 845 4.57 19.65 7.68
N GLY A 846 4.69 18.34 7.94
CA GLY A 846 4.14 17.75 9.17
C GLY A 846 2.64 17.50 9.18
N LEU A 847 2.00 17.47 7.99
CA LEU A 847 0.61 17.06 7.84
C LEU A 847 0.37 15.69 8.49
N ALA A 848 -0.79 15.56 9.15
CA ALA A 848 -1.31 14.28 9.59
C ALA A 848 -2.02 13.60 8.40
N MET A 849 -1.79 12.32 8.21
CA MET A 849 -2.39 11.49 7.16
C MET A 849 -2.64 10.09 7.71
N ASP A 850 -3.74 9.45 7.33
CA ASP A 850 -3.93 8.03 7.61
C ASP A 850 -3.51 7.16 6.41
N THR A 851 -3.36 7.70 5.20
CA THR A 851 -2.94 6.90 4.04
C THR A 851 -1.94 7.60 3.15
N PHE A 852 -0.72 7.06 3.04
CA PHE A 852 0.38 7.68 2.29
C PHE A 852 1.08 6.70 1.34
N ASP A 853 1.27 7.11 0.08
CA ASP A 853 1.93 6.30 -0.96
C ASP A 853 3.46 6.27 -0.79
N VAL A 854 3.98 5.10 -0.45
CA VAL A 854 5.42 4.82 -0.49
C VAL A 854 5.76 4.25 -1.87
N ALA A 855 6.27 5.08 -2.78
CA ALA A 855 6.60 4.66 -4.15
C ALA A 855 7.94 3.88 -4.23
N PRO A 856 8.18 3.09 -5.29
CA PRO A 856 9.41 2.30 -5.44
C PRO A 856 10.69 3.12 -5.31
N GLY A 857 11.56 2.73 -4.38
CA GLY A 857 12.81 3.43 -4.08
C GLY A 857 12.64 4.70 -3.22
N GLU A 858 11.46 4.94 -2.64
CA GLU A 858 11.27 5.98 -1.63
C GLU A 858 11.57 5.51 -0.20
N VAL A 859 11.93 6.49 0.63
CA VAL A 859 12.04 6.39 2.09
C VAL A 859 11.15 7.47 2.71
N TRP A 860 10.13 7.07 3.45
CA TRP A 860 9.29 7.97 4.24
C TRP A 860 9.66 7.84 5.73
N GLU A 861 9.74 8.95 6.44
CA GLU A 861 9.79 8.97 7.90
C GLU A 861 8.50 9.61 8.40
N VAL A 862 7.78 8.90 9.27
CA VAL A 862 6.52 9.36 9.86
C VAL A 862 6.55 9.21 11.39
N ALA A 863 5.78 10.02 12.09
CA ALA A 863 5.57 9.94 13.52
C ALA A 863 4.17 9.44 13.82
N LEU A 864 4.08 8.34 14.57
CA LEU A 864 2.85 7.88 15.21
C LEU A 864 2.92 8.27 16.70
N VAL A 865 1.82 8.78 17.23
CA VAL A 865 1.56 8.86 18.67
C VAL A 865 0.63 7.71 19.01
N ALA A 866 0.92 6.95 20.08
CA ALA A 866 0.09 5.84 20.51
C ALA A 866 -0.95 6.34 21.54
N ASP A 867 -1.91 7.14 21.09
CA ASP A 867 -2.96 7.73 21.95
C ASP A 867 -4.27 6.91 22.02
N ASN A 868 -4.62 6.15 20.97
CA ASN A 868 -5.85 5.33 20.87
C ASN A 868 -5.62 3.84 21.23
N PRO A 869 -5.94 3.34 22.44
CA PRO A 869 -5.57 2.00 22.89
C PRO A 869 -6.33 0.90 22.14
N GLY A 870 -5.62 -0.17 21.74
CA GLY A 870 -6.24 -1.30 21.04
C GLY A 870 -5.28 -2.37 20.52
N VAL A 871 -5.80 -3.18 19.61
CA VAL A 871 -5.02 -3.98 18.66
C VAL A 871 -5.51 -3.57 17.28
N TRP A 872 -4.64 -2.90 16.53
CA TRP A 872 -4.96 -2.15 15.31
C TRP A 872 -4.33 -2.80 14.11
N MET A 873 -5.03 -2.86 12.97
CA MET A 873 -4.40 -3.31 11.74
C MET A 873 -3.52 -2.22 11.12
N SER A 874 -2.55 -2.64 10.31
CA SER A 874 -1.69 -1.79 9.49
C SER A 874 -1.37 -2.54 8.21
N HIS A 875 -1.76 -2.00 7.06
CA HIS A 875 -1.71 -2.72 5.80
C HIS A 875 -1.42 -1.82 4.60
N CYS A 876 -1.18 -2.45 3.45
CA CYS A 876 -1.19 -1.77 2.16
C CYS A 876 -2.63 -1.63 1.65
N HIS A 877 -3.06 -0.42 1.29
CA HIS A 877 -4.41 -0.14 0.78
C HIS A 877 -4.58 -0.45 -0.73
N ASP A 878 -3.52 -0.94 -1.40
CA ASP A 878 -3.77 -1.91 -2.48
C ASP A 878 -4.20 -3.22 -1.81
N LEU A 879 -5.52 -3.47 -1.81
CA LEU A 879 -6.12 -4.60 -1.11
C LEU A 879 -5.65 -5.95 -1.67
N ALA A 880 -5.22 -6.01 -2.94
CA ALA A 880 -4.58 -7.21 -3.48
C ALA A 880 -3.17 -7.41 -2.89
N HIS A 881 -2.49 -6.34 -2.46
CA HIS A 881 -1.22 -6.42 -1.72
C HIS A 881 -1.40 -6.79 -0.25
N ALA A 882 -2.46 -6.33 0.43
CA ALA A 882 -2.84 -6.83 1.75
C ALA A 882 -3.10 -8.34 1.71
N ALA A 883 -3.96 -8.83 0.80
CA ALA A 883 -4.25 -10.25 0.62
C ALA A 883 -3.05 -11.09 0.10
N GLN A 884 -2.02 -10.45 -0.48
CA GLN A 884 -0.74 -11.07 -0.80
C GLN A 884 0.23 -11.14 0.41
N GLY A 885 -0.14 -10.59 1.56
CA GLY A 885 0.58 -10.72 2.83
C GLY A 885 1.10 -9.41 3.45
N MET A 886 0.81 -8.24 2.88
CA MET A 886 1.23 -6.94 3.44
C MET A 886 0.16 -6.34 4.36
N GLU A 887 -0.13 -7.09 5.42
CA GLU A 887 -1.00 -6.72 6.54
C GLU A 887 -0.37 -7.25 7.85
N PHE A 888 -0.50 -6.49 8.93
CA PHE A 888 0.03 -6.81 10.26
C PHE A 888 -0.67 -5.97 11.33
N HIS A 889 -0.38 -6.22 12.62
CA HIS A 889 -0.99 -5.46 13.72
C HIS A 889 0.01 -4.52 14.41
N LEU A 890 -0.51 -3.45 15.00
CA LEU A 890 0.08 -2.64 16.08
C LEU A 890 -0.73 -2.93 17.36
N ALA A 891 -0.08 -3.37 18.44
CA ALA A 891 -0.77 -3.73 19.70
C ALA A 891 -0.31 -2.87 20.87
N TYR A 892 -1.19 -2.64 21.84
CA TYR A 892 -0.85 -1.92 23.08
C TYR A 892 -0.40 -2.89 24.18
N GLU A 893 0.58 -2.48 25.00
CA GLU A 893 1.03 -3.25 26.17
C GLU A 893 -0.15 -3.50 27.13
N GLY A 894 -0.47 -4.78 27.36
CA GLY A 894 -1.59 -5.19 28.21
C GLY A 894 -2.96 -5.19 27.54
N VAL A 895 -3.06 -4.93 26.23
CA VAL A 895 -4.30 -5.17 25.47
C VAL A 895 -4.24 -6.53 24.78
N THR A 896 -5.32 -7.31 24.87
CA THR A 896 -5.47 -8.64 24.25
C THR A 896 -6.70 -8.69 23.34
N THR A 897 -6.77 -9.67 22.45
CA THR A 897 -8.01 -9.96 21.70
C THR A 897 -8.62 -11.30 22.13
N PRO A 898 -9.95 -11.41 22.25
CA PRO A 898 -10.65 -12.67 22.47
C PRO A 898 -11.03 -13.37 21.15
N TYR A 899 -10.81 -12.72 20.01
CA TYR A 899 -11.16 -13.21 18.68
C TYR A 899 -9.99 -13.99 18.06
N ASP A 900 -10.28 -14.85 17.10
CA ASP A 900 -9.29 -15.63 16.35
C ASP A 900 -9.49 -15.45 14.84
N MET A 901 -8.41 -15.52 14.08
CA MET A 901 -8.36 -15.34 12.63
C MET A 901 -8.40 -16.68 11.87
N THR A 902 -8.56 -17.80 12.59
CA THR A 902 -9.08 -19.03 12.01
C THR A 902 -10.60 -18.89 11.75
N GLY A 903 -11.24 -19.94 11.21
CA GLY A 903 -12.70 -19.92 11.05
C GLY A 903 -13.23 -18.82 10.11
N GLY A 904 -12.54 -18.51 9.01
CA GLY A 904 -13.04 -17.61 7.97
C GLY A 904 -13.00 -16.11 8.30
N ASN A 905 -12.59 -15.72 9.50
CA ASN A 905 -12.27 -14.34 9.88
C ASN A 905 -11.01 -13.88 9.12
N HIS A 906 -11.18 -13.17 8.00
CA HIS A 906 -10.11 -12.87 7.05
C HIS A 906 -10.25 -11.41 6.58
N PRO A 907 -9.30 -10.52 6.90
CA PRO A 907 -9.48 -9.09 6.66
C PRO A 907 -9.38 -8.68 5.18
N ALA A 908 -8.31 -9.07 4.49
CA ALA A 908 -8.09 -8.75 3.07
C ALA A 908 -8.64 -9.80 2.09
#